data_AF-A0A6G2QNQ4-F1
#
_entry.id   AF-A0A6G2QNQ4-F1
#
_cell.length_a   1.000
_cell.length_b   1.000
_cell.length_c   1.000
_cell.angle_alpha   90.00
_cell.angle_beta   90.00
_cell.angle_gamma   90.00
#
_symmetry.space_group_name_H-M   'P 1'
#
loop_
_entity.id
_entity.type
_entity.pdbx_description
1 polymer ?
#
loop_
_entity_poly.entity_id
_entity_poly.type
_entity_poly.pdbx_seq_one_letter_code
_entity_poly.pdbx_strand_id
1 'polypeptide(L)'
;ALAGAGVNAFLELGPDGVLTGMAARVLDGAGDVVSVAALRKDRAEETALLTALARLHVTGVDIDWAPCFEGTGARRVALPTYAFHHERYWPRPAAHTGDVTGAGLRPAEHPLLGAATALAASEGVLFTGRLSLATHPWLADHTVGGGMVLFPATGFLELAVRAGDEVGCECVEEFTLATPLLLPEDTAVVVQVWVGAPDESGARKVSLYSRPADAAEETWTEHAAGVLGTTARTLGFDASVWPPRGAVAADLEGFYERTEYGPVFRTIRAVWKRGDEAFVEAALPTEADDAGYYGMHPALLDAAVQSVGFAGLDDEHKLLPFLWGGVSLHAAGASMVRFRVARTGEDSVSIAAVDVEGAPVLSAESLVLRVPAGGQAPAARRTELDSLLRLEWTAAPETAADPSVRHATLPALGTDAAAAALDGLTGTETLVCVPVSGDGHGDDVPRATHTLVAHALDLVQEWLRRDRFEAARLVFVTRGAVRAGHGDRVADLPAAAVWGLLRAAHSENPTRFALVDLDADARVESVLPLLPELLAGGDAQFVVRDGDVLVGRLDRVVTGAGLLPPAQSPWRLDSTAKGDLDALTLVPCPEVLDGPEGRQVRLEVRAAGLNFRDVLNALGMYPGEAGLLGAEAVGVVTATGPEATDFAPGDRVMGMVPGGLGTDVLIDERFLVRVPDGWTDEQAASMPLVFLTAYYGLIELAGLRAGESVLVHAGAGGVGMAAVQLARHLGAEVFATASEGKWDTLRGLGLDDDHIASSRDLGFEEKFRAVTGGRGVDVV
;
A
#
# COMPACT_ATOMS: atom_id res chain seq x y z
N ALA A 1 -24.17 -70.56 -23.38
CA ALA A 1 -24.23 -71.85 -22.66
C ALA A 1 -23.43 -71.79 -21.35
N LEU A 2 -22.09 -71.62 -21.39
CA LEU A 2 -21.26 -71.55 -20.18
C LEU A 2 -21.62 -70.39 -19.24
N ALA A 3 -21.82 -69.17 -19.77
CA ALA A 3 -22.30 -68.04 -18.96
C ALA A 3 -23.69 -68.30 -18.34
N GLY A 4 -24.60 -68.91 -19.11
CA GLY A 4 -25.90 -69.35 -18.59
C GLY A 4 -25.84 -70.49 -17.56
N ALA A 5 -24.67 -71.14 -17.40
CA ALA A 5 -24.39 -72.11 -16.36
C ALA A 5 -23.60 -71.50 -15.17
N GLY A 6 -23.46 -70.16 -15.12
CA GLY A 6 -22.82 -69.44 -14.03
C GLY A 6 -21.31 -69.24 -14.18
N VAL A 7 -20.71 -69.59 -15.32
CA VAL A 7 -19.29 -69.30 -15.59
C VAL A 7 -19.13 -67.82 -15.90
N ASN A 8 -18.35 -67.11 -15.08
CA ASN A 8 -18.08 -65.68 -15.19
C ASN A 8 -16.61 -65.34 -15.49
N ALA A 9 -15.73 -66.33 -15.62
CA ALA A 9 -14.33 -66.13 -15.98
C ALA A 9 -13.92 -67.05 -17.14
N PHE A 10 -13.34 -66.45 -18.18
CA PHE A 10 -12.90 -67.14 -19.39
C PHE A 10 -11.43 -66.83 -19.67
N LEU A 11 -10.59 -67.87 -19.68
CA LEU A 11 -9.17 -67.77 -20.03
C LEU A 11 -8.90 -68.43 -21.38
N GLU A 12 -8.40 -67.66 -22.34
CA GLU A 12 -7.93 -68.19 -23.62
C GLU A 12 -6.48 -68.67 -23.50
N LEU A 13 -6.27 -69.95 -23.78
CA LEU A 13 -4.95 -70.57 -23.88
C LEU A 13 -4.54 -70.66 -25.35
N GLY A 14 -3.71 -69.72 -25.78
CA GLY A 14 -3.21 -69.63 -27.15
C GLY A 14 -2.09 -68.59 -27.26
N PRO A 15 -1.39 -68.51 -28.40
CA PRO A 15 -0.29 -67.57 -28.60
C PRO A 15 -0.74 -66.09 -28.74
N ASP A 16 -2.05 -65.84 -28.86
CA ASP A 16 -2.64 -64.50 -28.93
C ASP A 16 -4.07 -64.49 -28.34
N GLY A 17 -4.72 -63.32 -28.30
CA GLY A 17 -6.03 -63.11 -27.67
C GLY A 17 -7.24 -63.01 -28.60
N VAL A 18 -7.26 -63.79 -29.69
CA VAL A 18 -8.28 -63.66 -30.76
C VAL A 18 -9.66 -64.10 -30.25
N LEU A 19 -9.74 -65.22 -29.53
CA LEU A 19 -11.00 -65.75 -29.00
C LEU A 19 -11.52 -64.91 -27.83
N THR A 20 -10.64 -64.23 -27.11
CA THR A 20 -11.00 -63.32 -26.01
C THR A 20 -11.85 -62.17 -26.54
N GLY A 21 -11.45 -61.56 -27.66
CA GLY A 21 -12.24 -60.49 -28.30
C GLY A 21 -13.59 -60.98 -28.83
N MET A 22 -13.65 -62.20 -29.35
CA MET A 22 -14.92 -62.80 -29.80
C MET A 22 -15.81 -63.20 -28.63
N ALA A 23 -15.24 -63.75 -27.56
CA ALA A 23 -15.94 -64.10 -26.33
C ALA A 23 -16.54 -62.84 -25.69
N ALA A 24 -15.79 -61.75 -25.61
CA ALA A 24 -16.30 -60.47 -25.10
C ALA A 24 -17.53 -59.98 -25.88
N ARG A 25 -17.55 -60.10 -27.21
CA ARG A 25 -18.72 -59.72 -28.03
C ARG A 25 -19.92 -60.64 -27.85
N VAL A 26 -19.71 -61.93 -27.59
CA VAL A 26 -20.79 -62.90 -27.36
C VAL A 26 -21.36 -62.77 -25.95
N LEU A 27 -20.53 -62.32 -25.00
CA LEU A 27 -20.85 -62.18 -23.58
C LEU A 27 -21.25 -60.75 -23.21
N ASP A 28 -21.38 -59.87 -24.20
CA ASP A 28 -21.78 -58.47 -24.03
C ASP A 28 -23.19 -58.39 -23.41
N GLY A 29 -23.30 -57.74 -22.26
CA GLY A 29 -24.54 -57.66 -21.46
C GLY A 29 -24.80 -58.82 -20.48
N ALA A 30 -23.89 -59.79 -20.33
CA ALA A 30 -24.07 -60.96 -19.45
C ALA A 30 -23.70 -60.75 -17.95
N GLY A 31 -23.58 -59.50 -17.48
CA GLY A 31 -23.13 -59.17 -16.12
C GLY A 31 -21.60 -59.10 -15.99
N ASP A 32 -21.07 -59.16 -14.77
CA ASP A 32 -19.62 -59.12 -14.46
C ASP A 32 -18.90 -60.40 -14.94
N VAL A 33 -18.62 -60.45 -16.25
CA VAL A 33 -17.89 -61.55 -16.89
C VAL A 33 -16.51 -61.07 -17.33
N VAL A 34 -15.47 -61.75 -16.87
CA VAL A 34 -14.08 -61.47 -17.25
C VAL A 34 -13.62 -62.41 -18.35
N SER A 35 -13.02 -61.85 -19.41
CA SER A 35 -12.36 -62.62 -20.46
C SER A 35 -10.91 -62.17 -20.61
N VAL A 36 -9.98 -63.11 -20.53
CA VAL A 36 -8.54 -62.84 -20.48
C VAL A 36 -7.81 -63.77 -21.42
N ALA A 37 -6.83 -63.24 -22.16
CA ALA A 37 -5.90 -64.04 -22.96
C ALA A 37 -4.63 -64.34 -22.14
N ALA A 38 -4.15 -65.58 -22.16
CA ALA A 38 -2.93 -65.97 -21.47
C ALA A 38 -1.69 -65.32 -22.08
N LEU A 39 -1.64 -65.16 -23.41
CA LEU A 39 -0.53 -64.54 -24.14
C LEU A 39 -1.05 -63.50 -25.15
N ARG A 40 -0.15 -62.60 -25.58
CA ARG A 40 -0.38 -61.65 -26.67
C ARG A 40 0.90 -61.48 -27.48
N LYS A 41 0.75 -61.38 -28.81
CA LYS A 41 1.88 -61.31 -29.75
C LYS A 41 2.85 -60.13 -29.53
N ASP A 42 2.37 -59.04 -28.91
CA ASP A 42 3.14 -57.79 -28.72
C ASP A 42 3.67 -57.63 -27.27
N ARG A 43 3.76 -58.71 -26.48
CA ARG A 43 4.23 -58.69 -25.09
C ARG A 43 5.12 -59.88 -24.77
N ALA A 44 6.05 -59.71 -23.84
CA ALA A 44 6.84 -60.82 -23.29
C ALA A 44 5.93 -61.84 -22.60
N GLU A 45 6.18 -63.13 -22.85
CA GLU A 45 5.28 -64.23 -22.44
C GLU A 45 5.06 -64.27 -20.93
N GLU A 46 6.13 -64.13 -20.13
CA GLU A 46 6.06 -64.12 -18.67
C GLU A 46 5.20 -62.97 -18.13
N THR A 47 5.45 -61.75 -18.61
CA THR A 47 4.65 -60.57 -18.23
C THR A 47 3.20 -60.73 -18.65
N ALA A 48 2.94 -61.27 -19.85
CA ALA A 48 1.58 -61.48 -20.35
C ALA A 48 0.81 -62.48 -19.49
N LEU A 49 1.43 -63.61 -19.15
CA LEU A 49 0.81 -64.65 -18.34
C LEU A 49 0.57 -64.19 -16.89
N LEU A 50 1.56 -63.55 -16.26
CA LEU A 50 1.39 -63.01 -14.90
C LEU A 50 0.31 -61.92 -14.86
N THR A 51 0.24 -61.06 -15.88
CA THR A 51 -0.83 -60.06 -16.01
C THR A 51 -2.20 -60.73 -16.17
N ALA A 52 -2.28 -61.83 -16.93
CA ALA A 52 -3.52 -62.57 -17.10
C ALA A 52 -4.01 -63.18 -15.79
N LEU A 53 -3.12 -63.84 -15.04
CA LEU A 53 -3.41 -64.39 -13.72
C LEU A 53 -3.79 -63.29 -12.71
N ALA A 54 -3.11 -62.15 -12.74
CA ALA A 54 -3.44 -61.01 -11.88
C ALA A 54 -4.84 -60.46 -12.16
N ARG A 55 -5.22 -60.35 -13.44
CA ARG A 55 -6.58 -59.92 -13.85
C ARG A 55 -7.66 -60.88 -13.36
N LEU A 56 -7.43 -62.18 -13.46
CA LEU A 56 -8.33 -63.18 -12.90
C LEU A 56 -8.42 -63.05 -11.36
N HIS A 57 -7.29 -62.86 -10.68
CA HIS A 57 -7.24 -62.71 -9.23
C HIS A 57 -8.05 -61.50 -8.71
N VAL A 58 -7.84 -60.31 -9.30
CA VAL A 58 -8.56 -59.09 -8.87
C VAL A 58 -10.05 -59.10 -9.20
N THR A 59 -10.47 -59.97 -10.13
CA THR A 59 -11.89 -60.20 -10.45
C THR A 59 -12.51 -61.32 -9.62
N GLY A 60 -11.77 -61.84 -8.63
CA GLY A 60 -12.26 -62.78 -7.63
C GLY A 60 -12.02 -64.26 -7.96
N VAL A 61 -11.25 -64.58 -9.01
CA VAL A 61 -10.80 -65.95 -9.25
C VAL A 61 -9.70 -66.31 -8.26
N ASP A 62 -9.85 -67.45 -7.58
CA ASP A 62 -8.82 -67.94 -6.67
C ASP A 62 -7.60 -68.42 -7.47
N ILE A 63 -6.48 -67.70 -7.33
CA ILE A 63 -5.22 -67.99 -8.00
C ILE A 63 -4.20 -68.31 -6.90
N ASP A 64 -3.65 -69.51 -6.94
CA ASP A 64 -2.56 -69.86 -6.03
C ASP A 64 -1.24 -69.26 -6.53
N TRP A 65 -0.83 -68.17 -5.87
CA TRP A 65 0.44 -67.50 -6.13
C TRP A 65 1.64 -68.18 -5.45
N ALA A 66 1.44 -69.18 -4.58
CA ALA A 66 2.54 -69.80 -3.82
C ALA A 66 3.65 -70.36 -4.73
N PRO A 67 3.35 -71.03 -5.87
CA PRO A 67 4.39 -71.53 -6.78
C PRO A 67 5.30 -70.43 -7.35
N CYS A 68 4.81 -69.20 -7.51
CA CYS A 68 5.63 -68.08 -8.04
C CYS A 68 6.76 -67.67 -7.08
N PHE A 69 6.66 -68.03 -5.79
CA PHE A 69 7.59 -67.62 -4.76
C PHE A 69 8.41 -68.78 -4.17
N GLU A 70 8.24 -70.00 -4.67
CA GLU A 70 9.03 -71.16 -4.25
C GLU A 70 10.53 -70.93 -4.47
N GLY A 71 11.35 -71.27 -3.48
CA GLY A 71 12.81 -71.11 -3.54
C GLY A 71 13.33 -69.67 -3.33
N THR A 72 12.46 -68.66 -3.27
CA THR A 72 12.87 -67.25 -3.10
C THR A 72 13.06 -66.82 -1.63
N GLY A 73 12.53 -67.60 -0.67
CA GLY A 73 12.51 -67.24 0.74
C GLY A 73 11.45 -66.19 1.12
N ALA A 74 10.56 -65.81 0.19
CA ALA A 74 9.50 -64.85 0.46
C ALA A 74 8.48 -65.35 1.50
N ARG A 75 7.98 -64.43 2.33
CA ARG A 75 6.93 -64.69 3.34
C ARG A 75 5.69 -63.86 3.04
N ARG A 76 4.49 -64.47 3.08
CA ARG A 76 3.24 -63.72 3.03
C ARG A 76 2.99 -63.06 4.38
N VAL A 77 2.76 -61.74 4.38
CA VAL A 77 2.40 -60.97 5.58
C VAL A 77 0.93 -60.57 5.43
N ALA A 78 0.11 -60.89 6.43
CA ALA A 78 -1.27 -60.43 6.44
C ALA A 78 -1.32 -58.91 6.65
N LEU A 79 -1.85 -58.18 5.68
CA LEU A 79 -2.16 -56.77 5.83
C LEU A 79 -3.54 -56.62 6.51
N PRO A 80 -3.75 -55.58 7.34
CA PRO A 80 -5.07 -55.29 7.90
C PRO A 80 -6.11 -55.18 6.79
N THR A 81 -7.22 -55.92 6.89
CA THR A 81 -8.28 -56.01 5.86
C THR A 81 -9.33 -54.91 5.98
N TYR A 82 -9.10 -53.89 6.82
CA TYR A 82 -10.03 -52.77 6.96
C TYR A 82 -9.86 -51.81 5.77
N ALA A 83 -10.94 -51.54 5.05
CA ALA A 83 -10.94 -50.48 4.06
C ALA A 83 -10.81 -49.15 4.80
N PHE A 84 -9.71 -48.41 4.58
CA PHE A 84 -9.63 -47.05 5.08
C PHE A 84 -10.78 -46.24 4.46
N HIS A 85 -11.78 -45.86 5.27
CA HIS A 85 -12.58 -44.68 4.95
C HIS A 85 -11.62 -43.50 5.12
N HIS A 86 -11.35 -42.76 4.04
CA HIS A 86 -10.45 -41.60 4.05
C HIS A 86 -11.07 -40.40 4.77
N GLU A 87 -11.71 -40.62 5.92
CA GLU A 87 -12.19 -39.59 6.83
C GLU A 87 -11.21 -39.45 7.99
N ARG A 88 -10.81 -38.21 8.28
CA ARG A 88 -9.72 -37.90 9.17
C ARG A 88 -10.26 -37.71 10.59
N TYR A 89 -10.17 -38.75 11.43
CA TYR A 89 -10.67 -38.73 12.82
C TYR A 89 -9.55 -38.59 13.88
N TRP A 90 -8.54 -37.78 13.59
CA TRP A 90 -7.51 -37.41 14.56
C TRP A 90 -7.96 -36.13 15.28
N PRO A 91 -7.88 -36.04 16.62
CA PRO A 91 -8.07 -34.77 17.31
C PRO A 91 -7.05 -33.78 16.74
N ARG A 92 -7.52 -32.73 16.06
CA ARG A 92 -6.66 -31.59 15.73
C ARG A 92 -6.27 -30.99 17.08
N PRO A 93 -4.98 -30.93 17.45
CA PRO A 93 -4.59 -30.08 18.56
C PRO A 93 -5.09 -28.69 18.17
N ALA A 94 -6.00 -28.11 18.96
CA ALA A 94 -6.25 -26.68 18.85
C ALA A 94 -4.89 -26.00 18.81
N ALA A 95 -4.72 -25.00 17.93
CA ALA A 95 -3.53 -24.18 17.87
C ALA A 95 -3.43 -23.30 19.13
N HIS A 96 -3.56 -23.89 20.32
CA HIS A 96 -3.14 -23.29 21.57
C HIS A 96 -1.62 -23.34 21.56
N THR A 97 -1.06 -22.21 21.15
CA THR A 97 0.30 -21.77 21.45
C THR A 97 0.68 -22.25 22.85
N GLY A 98 1.89 -22.80 23.00
CA GLY A 98 2.36 -23.34 24.28
C GLY A 98 2.11 -22.41 25.46
N ASP A 99 2.03 -22.97 26.67
CA ASP A 99 1.66 -22.26 27.91
C ASP A 99 2.31 -20.87 28.05
N VAL A 100 1.57 -19.83 27.66
CA VAL A 100 2.02 -18.43 27.70
C VAL A 100 2.08 -17.89 29.13
N THR A 101 1.52 -18.60 30.11
CA THR A 101 1.52 -18.18 31.52
C THR A 101 2.92 -18.15 32.11
N GLY A 102 3.84 -18.99 31.60
CA GLY A 102 5.26 -18.96 31.97
C GLY A 102 5.97 -17.64 31.59
N ALA A 103 5.43 -16.88 30.63
CA ALA A 103 5.90 -15.56 30.25
C ALA A 103 5.15 -14.41 30.97
N GLY A 104 4.28 -14.73 31.93
CA GLY A 104 3.45 -13.76 32.64
C GLY A 104 2.25 -13.24 31.83
N LEU A 105 1.93 -13.88 30.70
CA LEU A 105 0.81 -13.53 29.84
C LEU A 105 -0.41 -14.42 30.12
N ARG A 106 -1.61 -13.96 29.77
CA ARG A 106 -2.84 -14.75 29.84
C ARG A 106 -3.17 -15.34 28.46
N PRO A 107 -3.69 -16.57 28.36
CA PRO A 107 -4.27 -17.06 27.11
C PRO A 107 -5.43 -16.16 26.65
N ALA A 108 -5.50 -15.86 25.36
CA ALA A 108 -6.60 -15.07 24.81
C ALA A 108 -7.84 -15.90 24.44
N GLU A 109 -7.81 -17.23 24.61
CA GLU A 109 -8.93 -18.14 24.37
C GLU A 109 -9.61 -17.95 22.99
N HIS A 110 -8.81 -17.67 21.95
CA HIS A 110 -9.31 -17.41 20.60
C HIS A 110 -8.34 -17.97 19.55
N PRO A 111 -8.80 -18.58 18.44
CA PRO A 111 -7.89 -19.23 17.48
C PRO A 111 -6.86 -18.29 16.84
N LEU A 112 -7.21 -17.01 16.64
CA LEU A 112 -6.33 -16.02 15.99
C LEU A 112 -5.52 -15.17 16.99
N LEU A 113 -5.76 -15.31 18.30
CA LEU A 113 -5.05 -14.57 19.36
C LEU A 113 -4.45 -15.56 20.35
N GLY A 114 -3.13 -15.51 20.53
CA GLY A 114 -2.42 -16.41 21.44
C GLY A 114 -2.43 -15.93 22.89
N ALA A 115 -2.30 -14.62 23.10
CA ALA A 115 -2.11 -14.07 24.43
C ALA A 115 -2.75 -12.69 24.62
N ALA A 116 -3.05 -12.36 25.88
CA ALA A 116 -3.54 -11.07 26.35
C ALA A 116 -2.74 -10.59 27.56
N THR A 117 -2.57 -9.27 27.69
CA THR A 117 -1.93 -8.62 28.84
C THR A 117 -2.57 -7.27 29.15
N ALA A 118 -2.78 -6.99 30.43
CA ALA A 118 -3.09 -5.64 30.88
C ALA A 118 -1.82 -4.77 30.84
N LEU A 119 -1.96 -3.48 30.54
CA LEU A 119 -0.85 -2.53 30.53
C LEU A 119 -0.65 -1.96 31.93
N ALA A 120 0.57 -1.97 32.47
CA ALA A 120 0.79 -1.47 33.84
C ALA A 120 0.59 0.05 33.98
N ALA A 121 0.77 0.80 32.89
CA ALA A 121 0.70 2.26 32.86
C ALA A 121 -0.70 2.82 32.55
N SER A 122 -1.69 1.97 32.25
CA SER A 122 -3.05 2.39 31.89
C SER A 122 -4.06 1.28 32.13
N GLU A 123 -5.36 1.58 32.13
CA GLU A 123 -6.42 0.56 32.14
C GLU A 123 -6.63 -0.10 30.75
N GLY A 124 -5.59 -0.11 29.92
CA GLY A 124 -5.62 -0.71 28.59
C GLY A 124 -5.24 -2.19 28.60
N VAL A 125 -5.68 -2.91 27.56
CA VAL A 125 -5.39 -4.33 27.34
C VAL A 125 -4.81 -4.50 25.94
N LEU A 126 -3.80 -5.36 25.82
CA LEU A 126 -3.17 -5.72 24.57
C LEU A 126 -3.32 -7.21 24.32
N PHE A 127 -3.82 -7.58 23.14
CA PHE A 127 -3.83 -8.95 22.63
C PHE A 127 -2.77 -9.10 21.56
N THR A 128 -2.23 -10.30 21.42
CA THR A 128 -1.30 -10.63 20.35
C THR A 128 -1.55 -12.01 19.78
N GLY A 129 -1.36 -12.14 18.48
CA GLY A 129 -1.52 -13.37 17.72
C GLY A 129 -0.51 -13.47 16.59
N ARG A 130 -0.44 -14.65 15.97
CA ARG A 130 0.40 -14.92 14.80
C ARG A 130 -0.48 -15.56 13.73
N LEU A 131 -0.60 -14.91 12.59
CA LEU A 131 -1.39 -15.41 11.46
C LEU A 131 -0.43 -15.97 10.39
N SER A 132 -0.68 -17.19 9.94
CA SER A 132 -0.03 -17.78 8.77
C SER A 132 -0.95 -18.80 8.11
N LEU A 133 -0.82 -18.96 6.79
CA LEU A 133 -1.60 -19.94 6.04
C LEU A 133 -1.26 -21.39 6.45
N ALA A 134 -0.07 -21.63 6.99
CA ALA A 134 0.31 -22.92 7.55
C ALA A 134 -0.49 -23.28 8.82
N THR A 135 -0.83 -22.27 9.65
CA THR A 135 -1.54 -22.48 10.93
C THR A 135 -3.05 -22.36 10.76
N HIS A 136 -3.50 -21.45 9.87
CA HIS A 136 -4.90 -21.21 9.54
C HIS A 136 -5.12 -21.36 8.03
N PRO A 137 -5.15 -22.60 7.49
CA PRO A 137 -5.25 -22.83 6.05
C PRO A 137 -6.50 -22.24 5.41
N TRP A 138 -7.60 -22.12 6.17
CA TRP A 138 -8.85 -21.55 5.67
C TRP A 138 -8.73 -20.07 5.28
N LEU A 139 -7.73 -19.35 5.79
CA LEU A 139 -7.49 -17.97 5.38
C LEU A 139 -7.08 -17.86 3.91
N ALA A 140 -6.48 -18.91 3.33
CA ALA A 140 -6.13 -18.96 1.91
C ALA A 140 -7.36 -18.89 0.99
N ASP A 141 -8.52 -19.29 1.51
CA ASP A 141 -9.78 -19.27 0.77
C ASP A 141 -10.40 -17.86 0.67
N HIS A 142 -9.85 -16.86 1.36
CA HIS A 142 -10.22 -15.44 1.18
C HIS A 142 -9.28 -14.77 0.16
N THR A 143 -9.43 -15.16 -1.09
CA THR A 143 -8.68 -14.56 -2.20
C THR A 143 -9.54 -13.50 -2.91
N VAL A 144 -8.98 -12.30 -3.10
CA VAL A 144 -9.67 -11.16 -3.72
C VAL A 144 -8.69 -10.34 -4.57
N GLY A 145 -9.13 -9.82 -5.70
CA GLY A 145 -8.42 -8.76 -6.43
C GLY A 145 -7.27 -9.24 -7.31
N GLY A 146 -7.37 -10.43 -7.89
CA GLY A 146 -6.36 -10.98 -8.81
C GLY A 146 -5.36 -11.93 -8.13
N GLY A 147 -5.87 -12.81 -7.26
CA GLY A 147 -5.08 -13.88 -6.63
C GLY A 147 -4.46 -13.55 -5.27
N MET A 148 -4.86 -12.46 -4.61
CA MET A 148 -4.26 -12.06 -3.33
C MET A 148 -5.03 -12.63 -2.14
N VAL A 149 -4.31 -13.26 -1.21
CA VAL A 149 -4.87 -13.75 0.05
C VAL A 149 -4.92 -12.61 1.07
N LEU A 150 -6.12 -12.08 1.31
CA LEU A 150 -6.34 -10.99 2.27
C LEU A 150 -6.95 -11.55 3.55
N PHE A 151 -6.56 -11.01 4.70
CA PHE A 151 -7.30 -11.26 5.93
C PHE A 151 -8.71 -10.64 5.80
N PRO A 152 -9.78 -11.41 6.04
CA PRO A 152 -11.14 -10.94 5.80
C PRO A 152 -11.50 -9.75 6.70
N ALA A 153 -12.29 -8.82 6.17
CA ALA A 153 -12.83 -7.68 6.93
C ALA A 153 -13.58 -8.13 8.19
N THR A 154 -14.33 -9.23 8.07
CA THR A 154 -15.06 -9.87 9.17
C THR A 154 -14.13 -10.47 10.23
N GLY A 155 -12.89 -10.81 9.87
CA GLY A 155 -11.87 -11.25 10.80
C GLY A 155 -11.41 -10.13 11.73
N PHE A 156 -11.28 -8.89 11.23
CA PHE A 156 -10.95 -7.75 12.10
C PHE A 156 -12.08 -7.45 13.09
N LEU A 157 -13.33 -7.55 12.64
CA LEU A 157 -14.50 -7.37 13.50
C LEU A 157 -14.57 -8.45 14.58
N GLU A 158 -14.35 -9.72 14.23
CA GLU A 158 -14.27 -10.83 15.21
C GLU A 158 -13.19 -10.58 16.28
N LEU A 159 -12.01 -10.11 15.88
CA LEU A 159 -10.94 -9.74 16.82
C LEU A 159 -11.34 -8.58 17.74
N ALA A 160 -12.07 -7.58 17.23
CA ALA A 160 -12.56 -6.46 18.01
C ALA A 160 -13.65 -6.89 19.01
N VAL A 161 -14.58 -7.76 18.60
CA VAL A 161 -15.62 -8.34 19.48
C VAL A 161 -14.97 -9.13 20.61
N ARG A 162 -14.03 -10.04 20.30
CA ARG A 162 -13.31 -10.81 21.34
C ARG A 162 -12.56 -9.89 22.31
N ALA A 163 -11.95 -8.82 21.82
CA ALA A 163 -11.28 -7.85 22.67
C ALA A 163 -12.26 -7.07 23.56
N GLY A 164 -13.45 -6.74 23.04
CA GLY A 164 -14.56 -6.15 23.79
C GLY A 164 -15.07 -7.03 24.92
N ASP A 165 -15.26 -8.33 24.66
CA ASP A 165 -15.71 -9.29 25.67
C ASP A 165 -14.76 -9.36 26.88
N GLU A 166 -13.44 -9.26 26.67
CA GLU A 166 -12.46 -9.28 27.78
C GLU A 166 -12.59 -8.06 28.70
N VAL A 167 -13.00 -6.92 28.14
CA VAL A 167 -13.10 -5.64 28.88
C VAL A 167 -14.53 -5.29 29.28
N GLY A 168 -15.48 -6.19 29.03
CA GLY A 168 -16.91 -6.00 29.35
C GLY A 168 -17.63 -4.99 28.45
N CYS A 169 -17.15 -4.79 27.22
CA CYS A 169 -17.85 -4.01 26.19
C CYS A 169 -18.71 -4.95 25.34
N GLU A 170 -20.01 -4.70 25.29
CA GLU A 170 -21.00 -5.57 24.63
C GLU A 170 -21.28 -5.17 23.17
N CYS A 171 -20.70 -4.07 22.70
CA CYS A 171 -20.97 -3.50 21.38
C CYS A 171 -19.71 -2.91 20.75
N VAL A 172 -19.60 -3.01 19.44
CA VAL A 172 -18.69 -2.21 18.62
C VAL A 172 -19.50 -1.05 18.05
N GLU A 173 -19.34 0.15 18.62
CA GLU A 173 -20.15 1.32 18.24
C GLU A 173 -19.81 1.80 16.83
N GLU A 174 -18.52 1.89 16.53
CA GLU A 174 -17.98 2.27 15.23
C GLU A 174 -16.64 1.56 15.02
N PHE A 175 -16.40 1.03 13.83
CA PHE A 175 -15.16 0.34 13.50
C PHE A 175 -14.82 0.50 12.03
N THR A 176 -13.77 1.27 11.77
CA THR A 176 -13.28 1.62 10.43
C THR A 176 -12.16 0.68 10.01
N LEU A 177 -12.24 0.19 8.77
CA LEU A 177 -11.22 -0.60 8.10
C LEU A 177 -10.39 0.33 7.21
N ALA A 178 -9.12 0.52 7.58
CA ALA A 178 -8.23 1.48 6.93
C ALA A 178 -7.32 0.83 5.88
N THR A 179 -6.62 -0.25 6.27
CA THR A 179 -5.59 -0.88 5.42
C THR A 179 -5.84 -2.39 5.35
N PRO A 180 -5.98 -2.99 4.15
CA PRO A 180 -6.05 -4.44 4.01
C PRO A 180 -4.80 -5.13 4.57
N LEU A 181 -4.96 -6.31 5.18
CA LEU A 181 -3.84 -7.14 5.63
C LEU A 181 -3.62 -8.29 4.64
N LEU A 182 -2.50 -8.24 3.91
CA LEU A 182 -2.06 -9.34 3.05
C LEU A 182 -1.45 -10.45 3.91
N LEU A 183 -1.80 -11.70 3.60
CA LEU A 183 -1.23 -12.88 4.25
C LEU A 183 -0.23 -13.55 3.29
N PRO A 184 1.07 -13.51 3.59
CA PRO A 184 2.07 -14.18 2.76
C PRO A 184 1.90 -15.70 2.77
N GLU A 185 2.28 -16.35 1.67
CA GLU A 185 2.18 -17.82 1.54
C GLU A 185 3.12 -18.56 2.51
N ASP A 186 4.36 -18.11 2.62
CA ASP A 186 5.43 -18.84 3.33
C ASP A 186 5.82 -18.23 4.69
N THR A 187 5.34 -17.03 5.00
CA THR A 187 5.69 -16.33 6.26
C THR A 187 4.47 -16.10 7.13
N ALA A 188 4.71 -15.55 8.32
CA ALA A 188 3.64 -15.21 9.25
C ALA A 188 3.65 -13.71 9.51
N VAL A 189 2.49 -13.19 9.88
CA VAL A 189 2.35 -11.83 10.41
C VAL A 189 2.03 -11.92 11.89
N VAL A 190 2.61 -11.02 12.69
CA VAL A 190 2.22 -10.82 14.08
C VAL A 190 1.12 -9.77 14.09
N VAL A 191 0.03 -10.05 14.80
CA VAL A 191 -1.07 -9.11 14.98
C VAL A 191 -1.13 -8.65 16.44
N GLN A 192 -1.58 -7.41 16.62
CA GLN A 192 -1.90 -6.85 17.92
C GLN A 192 -3.26 -6.19 17.90
N VAL A 193 -4.04 -6.41 18.97
CA VAL A 193 -5.29 -5.68 19.22
C VAL A 193 -5.08 -4.90 20.51
N TRP A 194 -5.11 -3.58 20.42
CA TRP A 194 -5.00 -2.70 21.57
C TRP A 194 -6.38 -2.14 21.93
N VAL A 195 -6.72 -2.21 23.21
CA VAL A 195 -7.91 -1.59 23.79
C VAL A 195 -7.48 -0.57 24.84
N GLY A 196 -7.97 0.66 24.71
CA GLY A 196 -7.66 1.77 25.60
C GLY A 196 -8.37 1.68 26.97
N ALA A 197 -8.01 2.62 27.84
CA ALA A 197 -8.73 2.87 29.09
C ALA A 197 -10.18 3.31 28.80
N PRO A 198 -11.13 3.07 29.72
CA PRO A 198 -12.51 3.51 29.54
C PRO A 198 -12.60 5.03 29.66
N ASP A 199 -13.46 5.65 28.87
CA ASP A 199 -13.86 7.04 29.08
C ASP A 199 -14.97 7.16 30.14
N GLU A 200 -15.51 8.37 30.33
CA GLU A 200 -16.57 8.65 31.30
C GLU A 200 -17.86 7.85 31.06
N SER A 201 -18.11 7.41 29.82
CA SER A 201 -19.27 6.58 29.45
C SER A 201 -19.00 5.08 29.58
N GLY A 202 -17.75 4.70 29.84
CA GLY A 202 -17.29 3.31 29.82
C GLY A 202 -16.87 2.81 28.44
N ALA A 203 -16.96 3.66 27.41
CA ALA A 203 -16.53 3.32 26.07
C ALA A 203 -15.00 3.29 25.97
N ARG A 204 -14.47 2.43 25.08
CA ARG A 204 -13.03 2.18 24.94
C ARG A 204 -12.62 2.25 23.48
N LYS A 205 -11.50 2.91 23.19
CA LYS A 205 -10.90 2.85 21.85
C LYS A 205 -10.33 1.45 21.59
N VAL A 206 -10.45 0.97 20.37
CA VAL A 206 -9.82 -0.28 19.89
C VAL A 206 -9.06 -0.01 18.60
N SER A 207 -7.86 -0.59 18.47
CA SER A 207 -7.03 -0.49 17.26
C SER A 207 -6.32 -1.81 16.98
N LEU A 208 -6.22 -2.17 15.71
CA LEU A 208 -5.63 -3.43 15.25
C LEU A 208 -4.43 -3.16 14.35
N TYR A 209 -3.31 -3.81 14.70
CA TYR A 209 -2.03 -3.62 14.04
C TYR A 209 -1.46 -4.95 13.56
N SER A 210 -0.61 -4.90 12.53
CA SER A 210 0.23 -6.02 12.17
C SER A 210 1.63 -5.61 11.76
N ARG A 211 2.54 -6.59 11.74
CA ARG A 211 3.86 -6.53 11.11
C ARG A 211 4.33 -7.92 10.69
N PRO A 212 5.31 -8.05 9.77
CA PRO A 212 5.91 -9.34 9.47
C PRO A 212 6.58 -9.97 10.70
N ALA A 213 6.46 -11.29 10.85
CA ALA A 213 7.00 -12.01 12.01
C ALA A 213 8.53 -12.16 11.99
N ASP A 214 9.14 -12.09 10.82
CA ASP A 214 10.59 -12.18 10.57
C ASP A 214 11.30 -10.81 10.58
N ALA A 215 10.54 -9.71 10.49
CA ALA A 215 11.07 -8.35 10.49
C ALA A 215 10.68 -7.58 11.76
N ALA A 216 11.27 -7.96 12.90
CA ALA A 216 10.92 -7.39 14.21
C ALA A 216 11.23 -5.89 14.38
N GLU A 217 12.05 -5.31 13.49
CA GLU A 217 12.40 -3.88 13.49
C GLU A 217 11.46 -3.03 12.62
N GLU A 218 10.56 -3.64 11.85
CA GLU A 218 9.59 -2.89 11.04
C GLU A 218 8.50 -2.22 11.89
N THR A 219 8.00 -1.10 11.36
CA THR A 219 6.91 -0.34 11.96
C THR A 219 5.59 -1.10 11.85
N TRP A 220 4.80 -1.06 12.92
CA TRP A 220 3.44 -1.59 12.92
C TRP A 220 2.55 -0.84 11.93
N THR A 221 1.78 -1.59 11.14
CA THR A 221 0.74 -1.05 10.26
C THR A 221 -0.60 -1.13 10.95
N GLU A 222 -1.32 -0.01 11.03
CA GLU A 222 -2.71 0.01 11.52
C GLU A 222 -3.66 -0.43 10.40
N HIS A 223 -4.50 -1.43 10.70
CA HIS A 223 -5.45 -1.99 9.75
C HIS A 223 -6.89 -1.56 10.03
N ALA A 224 -7.25 -1.41 11.31
CA ALA A 224 -8.58 -1.05 11.71
C ALA A 224 -8.58 -0.34 13.07
N ALA A 225 -9.52 0.58 13.28
CA ALA A 225 -9.69 1.29 14.55
C ALA A 225 -11.15 1.65 14.79
N GLY A 226 -11.53 1.81 16.06
CA GLY A 226 -12.91 2.05 16.43
C GLY A 226 -13.15 2.29 17.91
N VAL A 227 -14.42 2.21 18.30
CA VAL A 227 -14.93 2.42 19.66
C VAL A 227 -15.79 1.23 20.08
N LEU A 228 -15.48 0.70 21.25
CA LEU A 228 -16.23 -0.35 21.94
C LEU A 228 -17.14 0.30 22.98
N GLY A 229 -18.41 -0.07 22.98
CA GLY A 229 -19.45 0.45 23.88
C GLY A 229 -19.97 -0.62 24.84
N THR A 230 -20.69 -0.18 25.87
CA THR A 230 -21.21 -1.05 26.95
C THR A 230 -22.66 -1.48 26.78
N THR A 231 -23.32 -1.07 25.69
CA THR A 231 -24.75 -1.34 25.48
C THR A 231 -24.95 -2.12 24.19
N ALA A 232 -25.27 -3.41 24.32
CA ALA A 232 -25.68 -4.23 23.18
C ALA A 232 -27.01 -3.74 22.57
N ARG A 233 -27.15 -3.91 21.26
CA ARG A 233 -28.40 -3.67 20.54
C ARG A 233 -28.79 -4.90 19.71
N THR A 234 -30.06 -5.27 19.76
CA THR A 234 -30.59 -6.41 19.01
C THR A 234 -31.46 -5.93 17.87
N LEU A 235 -31.08 -6.27 16.65
CA LEU A 235 -31.90 -6.11 15.46
C LEU A 235 -32.67 -7.40 15.22
N GLY A 236 -33.99 -7.34 15.36
CA GLY A 236 -34.87 -8.48 15.15
C GLY A 236 -35.42 -8.55 13.72
N PHE A 237 -35.67 -9.76 13.25
CA PHE A 237 -36.59 -10.01 12.14
C PHE A 237 -37.36 -11.31 12.37
N ASP A 238 -38.54 -11.43 11.77
CA ASP A 238 -39.36 -12.64 11.91
C ASP A 238 -38.77 -13.78 11.07
N ALA A 239 -38.10 -14.71 11.75
CA ALA A 239 -37.56 -15.95 11.18
C ALA A 239 -38.44 -17.18 11.46
N SER A 240 -39.62 -17.01 12.06
CA SER A 240 -40.53 -18.12 12.40
C SER A 240 -41.10 -18.83 11.15
N VAL A 241 -41.09 -18.15 10.00
CA VAL A 241 -41.44 -18.69 8.70
C VAL A 241 -40.28 -18.46 7.73
N TRP A 242 -39.69 -19.53 7.21
CA TRP A 242 -38.55 -19.48 6.31
C TRP A 242 -38.79 -20.27 5.01
N PRO A 243 -38.50 -19.69 3.83
CA PRO A 243 -38.09 -18.30 3.60
C PRO A 243 -39.22 -17.30 3.94
N PRO A 244 -38.90 -16.02 4.20
CA PRO A 244 -39.90 -15.03 4.58
C PRO A 244 -40.99 -14.86 3.53
N ARG A 245 -42.23 -14.62 3.98
CA ARG A 245 -43.38 -14.42 3.08
C ARG A 245 -43.11 -13.26 2.12
N GLY A 246 -43.40 -13.49 0.83
CA GLY A 246 -43.20 -12.50 -0.24
C GLY A 246 -41.76 -12.36 -0.72
N ALA A 247 -40.81 -13.12 -0.18
CA ALA A 247 -39.45 -13.18 -0.71
C ALA A 247 -39.36 -14.16 -1.89
N VAL A 248 -38.59 -13.79 -2.92
CA VAL A 248 -38.39 -14.58 -4.15
C VAL A 248 -36.98 -15.12 -4.16
N ALA A 249 -36.80 -16.41 -4.48
CA ALA A 249 -35.47 -17.01 -4.55
C ALA A 249 -34.59 -16.27 -5.57
N ALA A 250 -33.38 -15.92 -5.16
CA ALA A 250 -32.34 -15.42 -6.06
C ALA A 250 -31.61 -16.61 -6.71
N ASP A 251 -31.17 -16.40 -7.95
CA ASP A 251 -30.34 -17.38 -8.64
C ASP A 251 -28.89 -17.27 -8.14
N LEU A 252 -28.33 -18.40 -7.71
CA LEU A 252 -26.95 -18.54 -7.26
C LEU A 252 -26.08 -19.28 -8.29
N GLU A 253 -26.64 -19.70 -9.42
CA GLU A 253 -25.90 -20.37 -10.48
C GLU A 253 -24.75 -19.46 -10.98
N GLY A 254 -23.53 -20.01 -10.99
CA GLY A 254 -22.33 -19.28 -11.37
C GLY A 254 -21.92 -18.14 -10.43
N PHE A 255 -22.58 -17.94 -9.27
CA PHE A 255 -22.24 -16.85 -8.33
C PHE A 255 -20.77 -16.93 -7.90
N TYR A 256 -20.36 -18.07 -7.34
CA TYR A 256 -18.99 -18.26 -6.87
C TYR A 256 -17.96 -18.43 -7.98
N GLU A 257 -18.38 -18.78 -9.20
CA GLU A 257 -17.48 -18.88 -10.37
C GLU A 257 -16.95 -17.51 -10.82
N ARG A 258 -17.67 -16.44 -10.48
CA ARG A 258 -17.26 -15.05 -10.72
C ARG A 258 -16.41 -14.46 -9.59
N THR A 259 -16.18 -15.24 -8.53
CA THR A 259 -15.39 -14.83 -7.36
C THR A 259 -14.10 -15.66 -7.26
N GLU A 260 -13.14 -15.16 -6.49
CA GLU A 260 -11.90 -15.88 -6.19
C GLU A 260 -11.98 -16.63 -4.85
N TYR A 261 -13.14 -16.64 -4.19
CA TYR A 261 -13.33 -17.32 -2.91
C TYR A 261 -13.12 -18.84 -3.02
N GLY A 262 -12.29 -19.36 -2.11
CA GLY A 262 -12.07 -20.79 -1.92
C GLY A 262 -13.17 -21.46 -1.07
N PRO A 263 -13.11 -22.80 -0.90
CA PRO A 263 -14.19 -23.59 -0.32
C PRO A 263 -14.75 -23.10 1.02
N VAL A 264 -13.91 -22.64 1.95
CA VAL A 264 -14.36 -22.20 3.29
C VAL A 264 -15.21 -20.93 3.24
N PHE A 265 -14.98 -20.03 2.28
CA PHE A 265 -15.75 -18.79 2.11
C PHE A 265 -17.01 -18.96 1.25
N ARG A 266 -17.25 -20.16 0.70
CA ARG A 266 -18.45 -20.47 -0.07
C ARG A 266 -19.60 -20.92 0.84
N THR A 267 -19.96 -20.07 1.80
CA THR A 267 -20.88 -20.40 2.90
C THR A 267 -22.36 -20.19 2.57
N ILE A 268 -22.70 -19.41 1.53
CA ILE A 268 -24.09 -19.14 1.14
C ILE A 268 -24.72 -20.42 0.56
N ARG A 269 -25.84 -20.85 1.14
CA ARG A 269 -26.65 -21.99 0.68
C ARG A 269 -27.83 -21.56 -0.18
N ALA A 270 -28.50 -20.49 0.22
CA ALA A 270 -29.66 -19.97 -0.49
C ALA A 270 -29.86 -18.48 -0.17
N VAL A 271 -30.42 -17.75 -1.14
CA VAL A 271 -30.75 -16.32 -0.99
C VAL A 271 -32.17 -16.08 -1.49
N TRP A 272 -32.94 -15.25 -0.77
CA TRP A 272 -34.24 -14.77 -1.18
C TRP A 272 -34.31 -13.25 -1.08
N LYS A 273 -34.97 -12.60 -2.03
CA LYS A 273 -35.06 -11.13 -2.13
C LYS A 273 -36.47 -10.63 -1.90
N ARG A 274 -36.61 -9.51 -1.20
CA ARG A 274 -37.89 -8.80 -1.02
C ARG A 274 -37.64 -7.29 -0.96
N GLY A 275 -37.90 -6.57 -2.05
CA GLY A 275 -37.54 -5.15 -2.15
C GLY A 275 -36.04 -4.97 -1.99
N ASP A 276 -35.63 -4.07 -1.09
CA ASP A 276 -34.22 -3.80 -0.76
C ASP A 276 -33.69 -4.68 0.40
N GLU A 277 -34.26 -5.88 0.56
CA GLU A 277 -33.86 -6.87 1.56
C GLU A 277 -33.39 -8.16 0.87
N ALA A 278 -32.28 -8.71 1.37
CA ALA A 278 -31.82 -10.06 1.10
C ALA A 278 -31.90 -10.92 2.37
N PHE A 279 -32.42 -12.13 2.22
CA PHE A 279 -32.48 -13.15 3.25
C PHE A 279 -31.57 -14.29 2.84
N VAL A 280 -30.59 -14.59 3.68
CA VAL A 280 -29.47 -15.48 3.34
C VAL A 280 -29.44 -16.63 4.32
N GLU A 281 -29.42 -17.85 3.82
CA GLU A 281 -29.07 -19.03 4.61
C GLU A 281 -27.61 -19.35 4.37
N ALA A 282 -26.79 -19.36 5.43
CA ALA A 282 -25.35 -19.59 5.35
C ALA A 282 -24.91 -20.67 6.33
N ALA A 283 -24.00 -21.54 5.90
CA ALA A 283 -23.46 -22.61 6.73
C ALA A 283 -21.98 -22.85 6.38
N LEU A 284 -21.15 -22.99 7.41
CA LEU A 284 -19.76 -23.38 7.27
C LEU A 284 -19.66 -24.78 6.64
N PRO A 285 -18.65 -25.03 5.79
CA PRO A 285 -18.37 -26.38 5.32
C PRO A 285 -17.75 -27.24 6.42
N THR A 286 -17.77 -28.56 6.24
CA THR A 286 -17.28 -29.54 7.22
C THR A 286 -15.79 -29.37 7.57
N GLU A 287 -15.04 -28.72 6.70
CA GLU A 287 -13.61 -28.45 6.81
C GLU A 287 -13.30 -27.39 7.87
N ALA A 288 -14.24 -26.49 8.16
CA ALA A 288 -14.19 -25.46 9.20
C ALA A 288 -14.92 -25.92 10.47
N ASP A 289 -14.32 -26.89 11.18
CA ASP A 289 -14.87 -27.56 12.38
C ASP A 289 -14.56 -26.84 13.71
N ASP A 290 -13.94 -25.66 13.64
CA ASP A 290 -13.49 -24.84 14.78
C ASP A 290 -14.43 -23.67 15.10
N ALA A 291 -15.62 -23.63 14.50
CA ALA A 291 -16.61 -22.57 14.68
C ALA A 291 -16.88 -22.24 16.16
N GLY A 292 -16.90 -23.25 17.03
CA GLY A 292 -17.17 -23.10 18.47
C GLY A 292 -16.13 -22.28 19.26
N TYR A 293 -14.99 -21.95 18.66
CA TYR A 293 -13.95 -21.11 19.29
C TYR A 293 -14.00 -19.64 18.86
N TYR A 294 -14.91 -19.28 17.96
CA TYR A 294 -15.16 -17.91 17.53
C TYR A 294 -16.47 -17.40 18.13
N GLY A 295 -16.57 -16.08 18.31
CA GLY A 295 -17.86 -15.42 18.46
C GLY A 295 -18.74 -15.73 17.25
N MET A 296 -18.32 -15.29 16.07
CA MET A 296 -18.84 -15.80 14.80
C MET A 296 -17.69 -16.04 13.84
N HIS A 297 -17.58 -17.25 13.30
CA HIS A 297 -16.48 -17.58 12.38
C HIS A 297 -16.43 -16.56 11.22
N PRO A 298 -15.28 -15.94 10.91
CA PRO A 298 -15.21 -14.86 9.93
C PRO A 298 -15.77 -15.21 8.55
N ALA A 299 -15.52 -16.44 8.05
CA ALA A 299 -16.09 -16.92 6.79
C ALA A 299 -17.63 -17.07 6.80
N LEU A 300 -18.25 -17.31 7.98
CA LEU A 300 -19.70 -17.35 8.11
C LEU A 300 -20.29 -15.95 8.11
N LEU A 301 -19.65 -15.01 8.83
CA LEU A 301 -20.05 -13.60 8.82
C LEU A 301 -19.88 -12.97 7.44
N ASP A 302 -18.85 -13.38 6.69
CA ASP A 302 -18.56 -12.88 5.35
C ASP A 302 -19.68 -13.20 4.35
N ALA A 303 -20.50 -14.23 4.61
CA ALA A 303 -21.71 -14.49 3.83
C ALA A 303 -22.66 -13.29 3.77
N ALA A 304 -22.76 -12.52 4.87
CA ALA A 304 -23.57 -11.30 4.91
C ALA A 304 -22.97 -10.23 3.98
N VAL A 305 -21.65 -10.07 3.98
CA VAL A 305 -20.92 -9.14 3.10
C VAL A 305 -21.06 -9.55 1.64
N GLN A 306 -20.88 -10.82 1.31
CA GLN A 306 -21.05 -11.37 -0.04
C GLN A 306 -22.48 -11.17 -0.58
N SER A 307 -23.47 -11.06 0.31
CA SER A 307 -24.88 -11.00 -0.06
C SER A 307 -25.42 -9.58 -0.31
N VAL A 308 -24.63 -8.54 -0.08
CA VAL A 308 -25.08 -7.14 -0.18
C VAL A 308 -25.62 -6.77 -1.57
N GLY A 309 -25.07 -7.34 -2.64
CA GLY A 309 -25.57 -7.16 -4.00
C GLY A 309 -27.01 -7.65 -4.20
N PHE A 310 -27.44 -8.66 -3.44
CA PHE A 310 -28.82 -9.14 -3.47
C PHE A 310 -29.80 -8.20 -2.76
N ALA A 311 -29.32 -7.28 -1.91
CA ALA A 311 -30.12 -6.27 -1.22
C ALA A 311 -30.22 -4.94 -2.01
N GLY A 312 -29.79 -4.91 -3.28
CA GLY A 312 -29.94 -3.74 -4.15
C GLY A 312 -28.79 -2.72 -4.06
N LEU A 313 -27.66 -3.10 -3.46
CA LEU A 313 -26.39 -2.39 -3.65
C LEU A 313 -25.76 -2.83 -4.98
N ASP A 314 -25.11 -1.90 -5.68
CA ASP A 314 -24.57 -2.11 -7.02
C ASP A 314 -23.44 -3.15 -7.03
N ASP A 315 -23.63 -4.22 -7.79
CA ASP A 315 -22.71 -5.36 -7.93
C ASP A 315 -21.60 -5.06 -8.97
N GLU A 316 -21.75 -4.02 -9.80
CA GLU A 316 -20.77 -3.70 -10.86
C GLU A 316 -19.44 -3.15 -10.30
N HIS A 317 -19.45 -2.56 -9.10
CA HIS A 317 -18.34 -1.74 -8.59
C HIS A 317 -17.43 -2.40 -7.54
N LYS A 318 -17.47 -3.73 -7.35
CA LYS A 318 -16.64 -4.49 -6.37
C LYS A 318 -16.50 -3.77 -5.02
N LEU A 319 -17.64 -3.55 -4.36
CA LEU A 319 -17.70 -2.88 -3.06
C LEU A 319 -17.01 -3.71 -1.97
N LEU A 320 -16.19 -3.06 -1.14
CA LEU A 320 -15.54 -3.66 0.03
C LEU A 320 -16.04 -3.03 1.33
N PRO A 321 -16.11 -3.80 2.44
CA PRO A 321 -16.40 -3.26 3.77
C PRO A 321 -15.46 -2.12 4.15
N PHE A 322 -16.02 -1.00 4.61
CA PHE A 322 -15.25 0.16 5.06
C PHE A 322 -15.51 0.50 6.53
N LEU A 323 -16.77 0.54 6.96
CA LEU A 323 -17.14 0.92 8.33
C LEU A 323 -18.29 0.07 8.85
N TRP A 324 -18.10 -0.50 10.04
CA TRP A 324 -19.13 -1.16 10.81
C TRP A 324 -19.66 -0.22 11.90
N GLY A 325 -20.96 -0.18 12.09
CA GLY A 325 -21.63 0.63 13.11
C GLY A 325 -22.62 -0.20 13.92
N GLY A 326 -22.56 -0.05 15.24
CA GLY A 326 -23.48 -0.68 16.19
C GLY A 326 -23.54 -2.20 16.07
N VAL A 327 -22.39 -2.88 16.15
CA VAL A 327 -22.32 -4.34 16.09
C VAL A 327 -22.44 -4.94 17.48
N SER A 328 -23.34 -5.90 17.67
CA SER A 328 -23.47 -6.68 18.91
C SER A 328 -23.56 -8.17 18.58
N LEU A 329 -22.79 -8.98 19.31
CA LEU A 329 -22.84 -10.43 19.26
C LEU A 329 -23.71 -10.93 20.43
N HIS A 330 -24.70 -11.77 20.13
CA HIS A 330 -25.68 -12.27 21.10
C HIS A 330 -25.46 -13.74 21.45
N ALA A 331 -24.85 -14.51 20.54
CA ALA A 331 -24.52 -15.91 20.74
C ALA A 331 -23.21 -16.25 20.00
N ALA A 332 -22.42 -17.15 20.59
CA ALA A 332 -21.14 -17.57 20.04
C ALA A 332 -21.19 -18.98 19.42
N GLY A 333 -20.25 -19.29 18.52
CA GLY A 333 -20.02 -20.65 18.04
C GLY A 333 -21.01 -21.17 17.00
N ALA A 334 -21.78 -20.29 16.36
CA ALA A 334 -22.73 -20.68 15.32
C ALA A 334 -22.00 -21.23 14.07
N SER A 335 -22.42 -22.40 13.59
CA SER A 335 -21.92 -22.99 12.33
C SER A 335 -22.88 -22.78 11.15
N MET A 336 -24.11 -22.35 11.44
CA MET A 336 -25.16 -22.08 10.47
C MET A 336 -26.03 -20.95 10.99
N VAL A 337 -26.36 -19.99 10.14
CA VAL A 337 -27.19 -18.82 10.47
C VAL A 337 -28.08 -18.41 9.31
N ARG A 338 -29.10 -17.63 9.64
CA ARG A 338 -29.94 -16.92 8.69
C ARG A 338 -29.72 -15.43 8.85
N PHE A 339 -29.30 -14.76 7.78
CA PHE A 339 -29.16 -13.31 7.75
C PHE A 339 -30.39 -12.64 7.15
N ARG A 340 -30.72 -11.46 7.66
CA ARG A 340 -31.43 -10.41 6.95
C ARG A 340 -30.45 -9.28 6.71
N VAL A 341 -30.22 -8.96 5.44
CA VAL A 341 -29.40 -7.83 4.98
C VAL A 341 -30.34 -6.83 4.30
N ALA A 342 -30.43 -5.61 4.82
CA ALA A 342 -31.38 -4.61 4.33
C ALA A 342 -30.69 -3.28 4.06
N ARG A 343 -30.89 -2.71 2.86
CA ARG A 343 -30.30 -1.43 2.47
C ARG A 343 -30.77 -0.30 3.38
N THR A 344 -29.82 0.50 3.87
CA THR A 344 -30.07 1.68 4.73
C THR A 344 -29.72 3.00 4.05
N GLY A 345 -28.89 2.97 2.99
CA GLY A 345 -28.46 4.14 2.22
C GLY A 345 -27.91 3.76 0.85
N GLU A 346 -27.26 4.71 0.16
CA GLU A 346 -26.71 4.45 -1.17
C GLU A 346 -25.63 3.36 -1.16
N ASP A 347 -24.82 3.33 -0.11
CA ASP A 347 -23.62 2.52 0.09
C ASP A 347 -23.62 1.76 1.43
N SER A 348 -24.78 1.62 2.10
CA SER A 348 -24.89 1.00 3.43
C SER A 348 -26.05 0.02 3.58
N VAL A 349 -25.83 -0.99 4.43
CA VAL A 349 -26.83 -2.01 4.83
C VAL A 349 -26.86 -2.21 6.35
N SER A 350 -27.98 -2.66 6.87
CA SER A 350 -28.09 -3.26 8.21
C SER A 350 -28.06 -4.78 8.10
N ILE A 351 -27.51 -5.46 9.11
CA ILE A 351 -27.38 -6.93 9.15
C ILE A 351 -27.96 -7.45 10.47
N ALA A 352 -28.87 -8.41 10.38
CA ALA A 352 -29.34 -9.20 11.53
C ALA A 352 -29.15 -10.68 11.24
N ALA A 353 -28.53 -11.41 12.16
CA ALA A 353 -28.31 -12.85 12.06
C ALA A 353 -29.06 -13.57 13.17
N VAL A 354 -29.71 -14.69 12.83
CA VAL A 354 -30.36 -15.60 13.78
C VAL A 354 -29.92 -17.04 13.53
N ASP A 355 -30.04 -17.90 14.54
CA ASP A 355 -29.85 -19.34 14.39
C ASP A 355 -31.05 -20.01 13.68
N VAL A 356 -31.07 -21.34 13.60
CA VAL A 356 -32.14 -22.08 12.92
C VAL A 356 -33.46 -22.08 13.68
N GLU A 357 -33.40 -21.88 15.00
CA GLU A 357 -34.54 -21.67 15.90
C GLU A 357 -35.07 -20.23 15.86
N GLY A 358 -34.31 -19.29 15.27
CA GLY A 358 -34.66 -17.88 15.16
C GLY A 358 -34.18 -17.01 16.33
N ALA A 359 -33.30 -17.51 17.20
CA ALA A 359 -32.69 -16.72 18.27
C ALA A 359 -31.59 -15.81 17.69
N PRO A 360 -31.46 -14.55 18.19
CA PRO A 360 -30.43 -13.63 17.71
C PRO A 360 -29.01 -14.16 17.90
N VAL A 361 -28.17 -14.00 16.87
CA VAL A 361 -26.75 -14.34 16.91
C VAL A 361 -25.89 -13.09 16.76
N LEU A 362 -26.16 -12.23 15.76
CA LEU A 362 -25.43 -11.00 15.51
C LEU A 362 -26.37 -9.89 15.04
N SER A 363 -26.08 -8.65 15.42
CA SER A 363 -26.75 -7.45 14.94
C SER A 363 -25.70 -6.43 14.52
N ALA A 364 -25.88 -5.78 13.38
CA ALA A 364 -25.10 -4.63 12.94
C ALA A 364 -26.04 -3.57 12.39
N GLU A 365 -26.07 -2.39 13.01
CA GLU A 365 -26.93 -1.28 12.60
C GLU A 365 -26.57 -0.75 11.22
N SER A 366 -25.27 -0.72 10.90
CA SER A 366 -24.78 -0.28 9.62
C SER A 366 -23.49 -1.00 9.25
N LEU A 367 -23.37 -1.39 7.98
CA LEU A 367 -22.16 -1.70 7.27
C LEU A 367 -22.10 -0.78 6.06
N VAL A 368 -21.15 0.14 6.05
CA VAL A 368 -20.84 1.01 4.90
C VAL A 368 -19.82 0.28 4.02
N LEU A 369 -20.11 0.19 2.73
CA LEU A 369 -19.21 -0.38 1.74
C LEU A 369 -18.75 0.69 0.75
N ARG A 370 -17.52 0.59 0.27
CA ARG A 370 -16.97 1.54 -0.69
C ARG A 370 -16.28 0.81 -1.82
N VAL A 371 -16.25 1.44 -3.00
CA VAL A 371 -15.33 1.03 -4.04
C VAL A 371 -13.91 1.24 -3.50
N PRO A 372 -13.03 0.22 -3.50
CA PRO A 372 -11.64 0.46 -3.16
C PRO A 372 -11.11 1.56 -4.06
N ALA A 373 -10.56 2.63 -3.47
CA ALA A 373 -9.91 3.69 -4.23
C ALA A 373 -8.94 3.01 -5.21
N GLY A 374 -9.16 3.19 -6.51
CA GLY A 374 -8.35 2.61 -7.57
C GLY A 374 -6.96 3.21 -7.52
N GLY A 375 -6.11 2.70 -6.62
CA GLY A 375 -4.87 3.36 -6.24
C GLY A 375 -4.08 2.65 -5.15
N GLN A 376 -4.70 1.82 -4.29
CA GLN A 376 -3.91 0.89 -3.47
C GLN A 376 -3.40 -0.25 -4.35
N ALA A 377 -2.28 0.02 -5.03
CA ALA A 377 -1.36 -1.03 -5.43
C ALA A 377 -1.21 -1.98 -4.23
N PRO A 378 -1.53 -3.28 -4.38
CA PRO A 378 -1.50 -4.17 -3.24
C PRO A 378 -0.11 -4.22 -2.65
N ALA A 379 0.00 -4.58 -1.36
CA ALA A 379 1.28 -4.70 -0.66
C ALA A 379 2.33 -5.50 -1.45
N ALA A 380 1.94 -6.42 -2.34
CA ALA A 380 2.83 -7.09 -3.30
C ALA A 380 3.59 -6.14 -4.25
N ARG A 381 2.95 -5.07 -4.75
CA ARG A 381 3.64 -4.00 -5.50
C ARG A 381 4.53 -3.18 -4.58
N ARG A 382 4.16 -3.03 -3.30
CA ARG A 382 5.00 -2.39 -2.27
C ARG A 382 6.26 -3.22 -2.03
N THR A 383 6.18 -4.55 -1.97
CA THR A 383 7.35 -5.45 -1.90
C THR A 383 8.22 -5.40 -3.16
N GLU A 384 7.62 -5.29 -4.35
CA GLU A 384 8.35 -5.06 -5.62
C GLU A 384 9.02 -3.67 -5.68
N LEU A 385 8.34 -2.63 -5.18
CA LEU A 385 8.86 -1.26 -5.08
C LEU A 385 9.91 -1.11 -3.97
N ASP A 386 9.76 -1.83 -2.85
CA ASP A 386 10.73 -1.95 -1.76
C ASP A 386 12.02 -2.66 -2.21
N SER A 387 11.95 -3.38 -3.33
CA SER A 387 13.11 -3.99 -4.00
C SER A 387 13.81 -3.03 -4.97
N LEU A 388 13.21 -1.87 -5.29
CA LEU A 388 13.86 -0.85 -6.11
C LEU A 388 14.74 0.04 -5.23
N LEU A 389 16.01 0.19 -5.62
CA LEU A 389 16.96 1.05 -4.93
C LEU A 389 17.34 2.22 -5.84
N ARG A 390 17.53 3.40 -5.26
CA ARG A 390 18.13 4.56 -5.91
C ARG A 390 19.43 4.95 -5.20
N LEU A 391 20.37 5.48 -5.97
CA LEU A 391 21.55 6.12 -5.42
C LEU A 391 21.18 7.54 -4.98
N GLU A 392 21.33 7.83 -3.70
CA GLU A 392 21.24 9.17 -3.14
C GLU A 392 22.63 9.69 -2.74
N TRP A 393 22.78 11.01 -2.78
CA TRP A 393 23.99 11.72 -2.39
C TRP A 393 23.68 12.54 -1.14
N THR A 394 24.09 12.02 0.01
CA THR A 394 23.83 12.64 1.32
C THR A 394 25.04 13.43 1.78
N ALA A 395 24.84 14.52 2.51
CA ALA A 395 25.94 15.26 3.12
C ALA A 395 26.87 14.34 3.92
N ALA A 396 28.18 14.48 3.72
CA ALA A 396 29.17 13.74 4.48
C ALA A 396 29.06 14.08 5.98
N PRO A 397 29.30 13.11 6.89
CA PRO A 397 29.38 13.43 8.31
C PRO A 397 30.50 14.44 8.57
N GLU A 398 30.32 15.28 9.59
CA GLU A 398 31.36 16.20 10.04
C GLU A 398 32.61 15.41 10.45
N THR A 399 33.71 15.63 9.74
CA THR A 399 34.99 14.94 9.92
C THR A 399 36.11 15.96 10.09
N ALA A 400 37.15 15.60 10.84
CA ALA A 400 38.27 16.48 11.09
C ALA A 400 39.24 16.39 9.90
N ALA A 401 39.47 17.51 9.21
CA ALA A 401 40.44 17.55 8.11
C ALA A 401 41.84 17.20 8.61
N ASP A 402 42.47 16.21 7.98
CA ASP A 402 43.88 15.84 8.22
C ASP A 402 44.78 16.48 7.15
N PRO A 403 45.49 17.58 7.46
CA PRO A 403 46.39 18.21 6.51
C PRO A 403 47.68 17.41 6.29
N SER A 404 47.92 16.33 7.05
CA SER A 404 49.13 15.50 6.96
C SER A 404 49.01 14.34 5.97
N VAL A 405 47.87 14.21 5.29
CA VAL A 405 47.62 13.17 4.27
C VAL A 405 48.69 13.22 3.19
N ARG A 406 49.41 12.10 3.04
CA ARG A 406 50.38 11.90 1.97
C ARG A 406 49.63 11.49 0.72
N HIS A 407 49.72 12.31 -0.33
CA HIS A 407 49.06 12.02 -1.59
C HIS A 407 49.99 12.24 -2.80
N ALA A 408 49.66 11.58 -3.91
CA ALA A 408 50.28 11.83 -5.21
C ALA A 408 49.20 11.86 -6.31
N THR A 409 49.47 12.58 -7.39
CA THR A 409 48.55 12.67 -8.54
C THR A 409 49.23 12.08 -9.78
N LEU A 410 48.59 11.10 -10.39
CA LEU A 410 49.02 10.49 -11.64
C LEU A 410 48.60 11.37 -12.84
N PRO A 411 49.25 11.19 -14.01
CA PRO A 411 48.71 11.67 -15.27
C PRO A 411 47.27 11.21 -15.52
N ALA A 412 46.54 11.93 -16.35
CA ALA A 412 45.17 11.57 -16.71
C ALA A 412 45.09 10.15 -17.29
N LEU A 413 44.02 9.45 -16.95
CA LEU A 413 43.78 8.07 -17.37
C LEU A 413 43.74 7.96 -18.90
N GLY A 414 44.39 6.93 -19.43
CA GLY A 414 44.49 6.69 -20.87
C GLY A 414 45.62 7.44 -21.57
N THR A 415 46.46 8.15 -20.83
CA THR A 415 47.80 8.49 -21.29
C THR A 415 48.74 7.30 -21.05
N ASP A 416 49.65 7.00 -21.99
CA ASP A 416 50.69 5.95 -21.82
C ASP A 416 51.54 6.15 -20.54
N ALA A 417 51.49 7.35 -19.95
CA ALA A 417 52.23 7.74 -18.77
C ALA A 417 51.57 7.32 -17.44
N ALA A 418 50.26 7.07 -17.38
CA ALA A 418 49.56 6.87 -16.09
C ALA A 418 50.01 5.58 -15.35
N ALA A 419 50.12 4.46 -16.07
CA ALA A 419 50.63 3.20 -15.50
C ALA A 419 52.14 3.26 -15.22
N ALA A 420 52.92 3.89 -16.11
CA ALA A 420 54.36 4.07 -15.91
C ALA A 420 54.68 4.98 -14.71
N ALA A 421 53.84 5.98 -14.44
CA ALA A 421 53.99 6.88 -13.30
C ALA A 421 53.87 6.17 -11.95
N LEU A 422 53.24 4.99 -11.90
CA LEU A 422 53.23 4.16 -10.68
C LEU A 422 54.64 3.80 -10.22
N ASP A 423 55.61 3.64 -11.13
CA ASP A 423 57.00 3.30 -10.79
C ASP A 423 57.68 4.37 -9.94
N GLY A 424 57.32 5.64 -10.13
CA GLY A 424 57.86 6.79 -9.41
C GLY A 424 57.29 7.00 -7.99
N LEU A 425 56.26 6.23 -7.60
CA LEU A 425 55.67 6.33 -6.27
C LEU A 425 56.55 5.66 -5.21
N THR A 426 56.60 6.27 -4.03
CA THR A 426 57.45 5.80 -2.93
C THR A 426 56.84 4.64 -2.14
N GLY A 427 55.52 4.43 -2.26
CA GLY A 427 54.76 3.48 -1.45
C GLY A 427 54.42 4.02 -0.05
N THR A 428 54.70 5.30 0.21
CA THR A 428 54.35 5.98 1.47
C THR A 428 53.12 6.87 1.35
N GLU A 429 52.58 6.99 0.13
CA GLU A 429 51.36 7.72 -0.18
C GLU A 429 50.14 6.97 0.35
N THR A 430 49.27 7.67 1.07
CA THR A 430 47.99 7.12 1.56
C THR A 430 46.93 7.14 0.45
N LEU A 431 46.93 8.19 -0.36
CA LEU A 431 45.99 8.39 -1.47
C LEU A 431 46.75 8.67 -2.77
N VAL A 432 46.39 7.96 -3.84
CA VAL A 432 46.93 8.22 -5.18
C VAL A 432 45.78 8.60 -6.09
N CYS A 433 45.76 9.83 -6.59
CA CYS A 433 44.68 10.36 -7.41
C CYS A 433 44.96 10.18 -8.90
N VAL A 434 43.98 9.71 -9.65
CA VAL A 434 44.05 9.64 -11.12
C VAL A 434 42.90 10.43 -11.72
N PRO A 435 43.18 11.53 -12.46
CA PRO A 435 42.17 12.24 -13.21
C PRO A 435 41.60 11.36 -14.32
N VAL A 436 40.28 11.33 -14.44
CA VAL A 436 39.54 10.58 -15.47
C VAL A 436 38.69 11.57 -16.24
N SER A 437 38.88 11.61 -17.56
CA SER A 437 38.03 12.37 -18.46
C SER A 437 37.91 11.62 -19.78
N GLY A 438 36.68 11.49 -20.26
CA GLY A 438 36.39 11.13 -21.62
C GLY A 438 36.01 12.37 -22.41
N ASP A 439 36.51 12.50 -23.63
CA ASP A 439 36.02 13.53 -24.56
C ASP A 439 34.55 13.21 -24.96
N GLY A 440 33.60 13.54 -24.09
CA GLY A 440 32.15 13.28 -24.25
C GLY A 440 31.47 14.13 -25.33
N HIS A 441 32.24 14.93 -26.06
CA HIS A 441 31.77 15.88 -27.08
C HIS A 441 32.15 15.45 -28.51
N GLY A 442 32.75 14.26 -28.68
CA GLY A 442 33.14 13.70 -29.99
C GLY A 442 32.09 12.77 -30.60
N ASP A 443 32.15 12.59 -31.93
CA ASP A 443 31.17 11.83 -32.73
C ASP A 443 31.11 10.31 -32.43
N ASP A 444 31.98 9.75 -31.58
CA ASP A 444 31.96 8.33 -31.21
C ASP A 444 32.18 8.09 -29.70
N VAL A 445 31.16 8.43 -28.93
CA VAL A 445 31.06 8.13 -27.49
C VAL A 445 31.27 6.64 -27.18
N PRO A 446 30.68 5.66 -27.90
CA PRO A 446 30.93 4.24 -27.64
C PRO A 446 32.41 3.86 -27.64
N ARG A 447 33.18 4.27 -28.66
CA ARG A 447 34.62 3.96 -28.73
C ARG A 447 35.41 4.62 -27.61
N ALA A 448 35.08 5.88 -27.27
CA ALA A 448 35.72 6.59 -26.16
C ALA A 448 35.46 5.86 -24.83
N THR A 449 34.23 5.41 -24.60
CA THR A 449 33.85 4.60 -23.44
C THR A 449 34.63 3.30 -23.35
N HIS A 450 34.68 2.51 -24.44
CA HIS A 450 35.44 1.26 -24.46
C HIS A 450 36.92 1.46 -24.16
N THR A 451 37.53 2.48 -24.76
CA THR A 451 38.95 2.80 -24.58
C THR A 451 39.24 3.21 -23.14
N LEU A 452 38.44 4.12 -22.58
CA LEU A 452 38.65 4.63 -21.23
C LEU A 452 38.43 3.56 -20.16
N VAL A 453 37.41 2.71 -20.32
CA VAL A 453 37.15 1.57 -19.42
C VAL A 453 38.27 0.52 -19.50
N ALA A 454 38.82 0.25 -20.68
CA ALA A 454 39.97 -0.64 -20.84
C ALA A 454 41.21 -0.10 -20.11
N HIS A 455 41.52 1.19 -20.27
CA HIS A 455 42.60 1.83 -19.53
C HIS A 455 42.39 1.82 -18.01
N ALA A 456 41.14 2.02 -17.54
CA ALA A 456 40.81 1.90 -16.13
C ALA A 456 41.07 0.48 -15.61
N LEU A 457 40.68 -0.54 -16.36
CA LEU A 457 40.89 -1.95 -16.02
C LEU A 457 42.38 -2.28 -15.94
N ASP A 458 43.18 -1.86 -16.92
CA ASP A 458 44.63 -2.09 -16.93
C ASP A 458 45.31 -1.46 -15.72
N LEU A 459 44.94 -0.22 -15.37
CA LEU A 459 45.46 0.47 -14.20
C LEU A 459 45.07 -0.22 -12.88
N VAL A 460 43.81 -0.63 -12.76
CA VAL A 460 43.31 -1.39 -11.59
C VAL A 460 44.12 -2.68 -11.43
N GLN A 461 44.30 -3.45 -12.51
CA GLN A 461 45.05 -4.70 -12.44
C GLN A 461 46.53 -4.48 -12.08
N GLU A 462 47.17 -3.46 -12.66
CA GLU A 462 48.57 -3.15 -12.34
C GLU A 462 48.73 -2.67 -10.90
N TRP A 463 47.79 -1.87 -10.39
CA TRP A 463 47.76 -1.46 -8.98
C TRP A 463 47.65 -2.66 -8.02
N LEU A 464 46.78 -3.63 -8.35
CA LEU A 464 46.56 -4.81 -7.52
C LEU A 464 47.75 -5.79 -7.54
N ARG A 465 48.53 -5.85 -8.63
CA ARG A 465 49.75 -6.69 -8.72
C ARG A 465 50.90 -6.21 -7.83
N ARG A 466 50.82 -4.98 -7.29
CA ARG A 466 51.92 -4.33 -6.57
C ARG A 466 51.65 -4.29 -5.06
N ASP A 467 52.26 -5.22 -4.32
CA ASP A 467 52.13 -5.34 -2.86
C ASP A 467 52.46 -4.06 -2.10
N ARG A 468 53.39 -3.23 -2.63
CA ARG A 468 53.77 -1.95 -2.02
C ARG A 468 52.62 -0.94 -1.89
N PHE A 469 51.49 -1.18 -2.55
CA PHE A 469 50.30 -0.32 -2.53
C PHE A 469 49.13 -0.94 -1.76
N GLU A 470 49.37 -1.98 -0.97
CA GLU A 470 48.33 -2.65 -0.17
C GLU A 470 47.68 -1.71 0.85
N ALA A 471 48.48 -0.80 1.45
CA ALA A 471 48.01 0.18 2.43
C ALA A 471 47.53 1.52 1.80
N ALA A 472 47.67 1.69 0.49
CA ALA A 472 47.31 2.91 -0.23
C ALA A 472 45.96 2.72 -0.95
N ARG A 473 45.21 3.82 -1.14
CA ARG A 473 43.99 3.83 -1.97
C ARG A 473 44.20 4.57 -3.28
N LEU A 474 43.79 3.96 -4.38
CA LEU A 474 43.75 4.60 -5.69
C LEU A 474 42.39 5.30 -5.87
N VAL A 475 42.42 6.63 -6.00
CA VAL A 475 41.25 7.51 -6.07
C VAL A 475 41.04 7.98 -7.51
N PHE A 476 39.94 7.58 -8.13
CA PHE A 476 39.59 8.01 -9.48
C PHE A 476 38.76 9.30 -9.41
N VAL A 477 39.25 10.34 -10.08
CA VAL A 477 38.70 11.70 -9.99
C VAL A 477 38.04 12.06 -11.32
N THR A 478 36.71 12.18 -11.33
CA THR A 478 35.91 12.54 -12.51
C THR A 478 35.33 13.95 -12.39
N ARG A 479 34.76 14.48 -13.48
CA ARG A 479 33.98 15.72 -13.49
C ARG A 479 32.72 15.53 -14.32
N GLY A 480 31.55 15.73 -13.72
CA GLY A 480 30.27 15.59 -14.41
C GLY A 480 30.00 14.16 -14.91
N ALA A 481 30.59 13.15 -14.26
CA ALA A 481 30.37 11.74 -14.60
C ALA A 481 29.13 11.15 -13.91
N VAL A 482 28.63 11.81 -12.85
CA VAL A 482 27.44 11.37 -12.10
C VAL A 482 26.52 12.54 -11.82
N ARG A 483 25.23 12.24 -11.71
CA ARG A 483 24.19 13.17 -11.28
C ARG A 483 24.10 13.17 -9.75
N ALA A 484 24.20 14.34 -9.11
CA ALA A 484 24.05 14.46 -7.66
C ALA A 484 22.83 15.28 -7.24
N GLY A 485 22.45 16.31 -8.00
CA GLY A 485 21.29 17.16 -7.70
C GLY A 485 20.14 17.13 -8.73
N HIS A 486 19.02 17.78 -8.38
CA HIS A 486 17.96 18.11 -9.34
C HIS A 486 18.44 19.26 -10.24
N GLY A 487 18.69 18.96 -11.53
CA GLY A 487 19.24 19.91 -12.50
C GLY A 487 20.60 19.50 -13.07
N ASP A 488 21.34 18.64 -12.37
CA ASP A 488 22.61 18.09 -12.84
C ASP A 488 22.44 17.27 -14.12
N ARG A 489 23.31 17.52 -15.09
CA ARG A 489 23.45 16.72 -16.32
C ARG A 489 24.75 15.93 -16.27
N VAL A 490 24.70 14.66 -16.67
CA VAL A 490 25.92 13.86 -16.90
C VAL A 490 26.54 14.34 -18.20
N ALA A 491 27.72 14.95 -18.11
CA ALA A 491 28.43 15.57 -19.22
C ALA A 491 29.54 14.66 -19.78
N ASP A 492 30.08 13.75 -18.97
CA ASP A 492 31.15 12.82 -19.35
C ASP A 492 30.68 11.36 -19.25
N LEU A 493 30.00 10.88 -20.30
CA LEU A 493 29.47 9.52 -20.38
C LEU A 493 30.56 8.43 -20.34
N PRO A 494 31.73 8.57 -21.00
CA PRO A 494 32.82 7.62 -20.85
C PRO A 494 33.32 7.52 -19.39
N ALA A 495 33.50 8.64 -18.69
CA ALA A 495 33.89 8.63 -17.28
C ALA A 495 32.80 8.00 -16.40
N ALA A 496 31.52 8.19 -16.72
CA ALA A 496 30.41 7.54 -16.03
C ALA A 496 30.48 6.00 -16.12
N ALA A 497 30.96 5.45 -17.24
CA ALA A 497 31.15 4.00 -17.37
C ALA A 497 32.28 3.45 -16.48
N VAL A 498 33.34 4.25 -16.25
CA VAL A 498 34.45 3.90 -15.34
C VAL A 498 33.97 3.72 -13.90
N TRP A 499 32.97 4.50 -13.46
CA TRP A 499 32.32 4.32 -12.16
C TRP A 499 31.71 2.92 -12.00
N GLY A 500 31.08 2.38 -13.05
CA GLY A 500 30.51 1.03 -13.05
C GLY A 500 31.58 -0.06 -12.85
N LEU A 501 32.69 0.02 -13.58
CA LEU A 501 33.84 -0.88 -13.43
C LEU A 501 34.41 -0.82 -12.00
N LEU A 502 34.60 0.39 -11.48
CA LEU A 502 35.25 0.58 -10.18
C LEU A 502 34.38 0.15 -9.00
N ARG A 503 33.05 0.20 -9.13
CA ARG A 503 32.15 -0.41 -8.13
C ARG A 503 32.35 -1.92 -8.04
N ALA A 504 32.54 -2.61 -9.17
CA ALA A 504 32.87 -4.03 -9.17
C ALA A 504 34.25 -4.29 -8.55
N ALA A 505 35.28 -3.55 -8.98
CA ALA A 505 36.63 -3.68 -8.45
C ALA A 505 36.71 -3.39 -6.94
N HIS A 506 35.94 -2.42 -6.45
CA HIS A 506 35.81 -2.11 -5.03
C HIS A 506 35.09 -3.23 -4.26
N SER A 507 34.02 -3.82 -4.80
CA SER A 507 33.35 -4.97 -4.17
C SER A 507 34.32 -6.16 -3.99
N GLU A 508 35.17 -6.40 -4.98
CA GLU A 508 36.21 -7.43 -4.91
C GLU A 508 37.38 -7.03 -3.97
N ASN A 509 37.65 -5.73 -3.83
CA ASN A 509 38.79 -5.19 -3.06
C ASN A 509 38.37 -3.94 -2.25
N PRO A 510 37.62 -4.09 -1.13
CA PRO A 510 36.92 -2.99 -0.45
C PRO A 510 37.78 -1.85 0.08
N THR A 511 39.08 -2.07 0.27
CA THR A 511 40.00 -1.06 0.83
C THR A 511 40.91 -0.41 -0.19
N ARG A 512 40.84 -0.78 -1.48
CA ARG A 512 41.86 -0.41 -2.47
C ARG A 512 41.50 0.78 -3.36
N PHE A 513 40.21 1.10 -3.48
CA PHE A 513 39.72 2.08 -4.47
C PHE A 513 38.70 3.05 -3.87
N ALA A 514 38.68 4.27 -4.40
CA ALA A 514 37.63 5.26 -4.15
C ALA A 514 37.33 6.09 -5.42
N LEU A 515 36.14 6.70 -5.45
CA LEU A 515 35.61 7.49 -6.55
C LEU A 515 35.27 8.90 -6.05
N VAL A 516 35.68 9.94 -6.77
CA VAL A 516 35.36 11.34 -6.47
C VAL A 516 34.91 12.03 -7.76
N ASP A 517 33.70 12.59 -7.80
CA ASP A 517 33.26 13.48 -8.89
C ASP A 517 33.25 14.94 -8.43
N LEU A 518 33.85 15.83 -9.22
CA LEU A 518 34.01 17.23 -8.87
C LEU A 518 33.21 18.14 -9.80
N ASP A 519 32.79 19.31 -9.31
CA ASP A 519 32.36 20.44 -10.14
C ASP A 519 33.46 20.87 -11.12
N ALA A 520 33.08 21.58 -12.19
CA ALA A 520 34.01 22.04 -13.22
C ALA A 520 35.21 22.84 -12.64
N ASP A 521 34.96 23.70 -11.65
CA ASP A 521 35.97 24.59 -11.06
C ASP A 521 36.62 24.05 -9.78
N ALA A 522 36.14 22.91 -9.25
CA ALA A 522 36.63 22.34 -8.00
C ALA A 522 38.00 21.65 -8.18
N ARG A 523 38.78 21.61 -7.10
CA ARG A 523 40.12 21.00 -7.06
C ARG A 523 40.11 19.80 -6.13
N VAL A 524 40.72 18.68 -6.54
CA VAL A 524 40.72 17.46 -5.71
C VAL A 524 41.40 17.72 -4.36
N GLU A 525 42.39 18.61 -4.33
CA GLU A 525 43.16 18.99 -3.16
C GLU A 525 42.30 19.58 -2.03
N SER A 526 41.12 20.15 -2.33
CA SER A 526 40.22 20.65 -1.28
C SER A 526 39.51 19.53 -0.51
N VAL A 527 39.52 18.30 -1.03
CA VAL A 527 38.78 17.15 -0.48
C VAL A 527 39.71 16.12 0.17
N LEU A 528 40.96 16.02 -0.30
CA LEU A 528 41.94 15.02 0.18
C LEU A 528 42.09 14.96 1.71
N PRO A 529 42.10 16.07 2.46
CA PRO A 529 42.22 16.02 3.92
C PRO A 529 41.04 15.33 4.63
N LEU A 530 39.86 15.28 4.00
CA LEU A 530 38.64 14.70 4.58
C LEU A 530 38.49 13.21 4.27
N LEU A 531 39.06 12.75 3.15
CA LEU A 531 38.86 11.39 2.66
C LEU A 531 39.30 10.29 3.64
N PRO A 532 40.44 10.35 4.37
CA PRO A 532 40.88 9.22 5.21
C PRO A 532 39.86 8.80 6.27
N GLU A 533 39.20 9.76 6.92
CA GLU A 533 38.21 9.47 7.96
C GLU A 533 36.93 8.88 7.35
N LEU A 534 36.44 9.46 6.26
CA LEU A 534 35.28 8.95 5.51
C LEU A 534 35.54 7.52 4.97
N LEU A 535 36.72 7.31 4.39
CA LEU A 535 37.19 6.03 3.88
C LEU A 535 37.34 4.97 4.98
N ALA A 536 37.70 5.36 6.21
CA ALA A 536 37.76 4.49 7.37
C ALA A 536 36.35 4.12 7.88
N GLY A 537 35.37 5.01 7.71
CA GLY A 537 33.94 4.76 7.95
C GLY A 537 33.29 3.81 6.93
N GLY A 538 34.01 3.38 5.90
CA GLY A 538 33.52 2.46 4.86
C GLY A 538 33.01 3.17 3.60
N ASP A 539 33.09 4.50 3.54
CA ASP A 539 32.72 5.25 2.35
C ASP A 539 33.75 5.07 1.23
N ALA A 540 33.30 5.14 -0.02
CA ALA A 540 34.18 4.99 -1.18
C ALA A 540 33.73 5.77 -2.42
N GLN A 541 32.58 6.45 -2.35
CA GLN A 541 31.98 7.17 -3.46
C GLN A 541 31.58 8.56 -2.99
N PHE A 542 32.20 9.57 -3.58
CA PHE A 542 32.07 10.96 -3.18
C PHE A 542 31.71 11.83 -4.38
N VAL A 543 30.89 12.85 -4.12
CA VAL A 543 30.63 13.93 -5.06
C VAL A 543 30.87 15.26 -4.34
N VAL A 544 31.42 16.24 -5.05
CA VAL A 544 31.54 17.61 -4.54
C VAL A 544 30.71 18.54 -5.42
N ARG A 545 29.73 19.21 -4.78
CA ARG A 545 28.88 20.25 -5.39
C ARG A 545 28.89 21.49 -4.53
N ASP A 546 29.15 22.66 -5.11
CA ASP A 546 29.13 23.96 -4.44
C ASP A 546 30.03 24.03 -3.17
N GLY A 547 31.06 23.18 -3.11
CA GLY A 547 31.98 23.06 -1.98
C GLY A 547 31.56 22.02 -0.92
N ASP A 548 30.35 21.49 -0.99
CA ASP A 548 29.86 20.44 -0.10
C ASP A 548 30.29 19.05 -0.58
N VAL A 549 30.79 18.23 0.36
CA VAL A 549 31.13 16.83 0.10
C VAL A 549 29.92 15.96 0.41
N LEU A 550 29.47 15.24 -0.62
CA LEU A 550 28.37 14.30 -0.56
C LEU A 550 28.89 12.87 -0.69
N VAL A 551 28.24 11.94 -0.01
CA VAL A 551 28.59 10.52 -0.01
C VAL A 551 27.45 9.70 -0.62
N GLY A 552 27.80 8.72 -1.45
CA GLY A 552 26.83 7.83 -2.08
C GLY A 552 26.20 6.84 -1.09
N ARG A 553 24.87 6.77 -1.09
CA ARG A 553 24.06 5.82 -0.31
C ARG A 553 23.04 5.16 -1.22
N LEU A 554 22.76 3.87 -0.99
CA LEU A 554 21.58 3.24 -1.58
C LEU A 554 20.42 3.49 -0.64
N ASP A 555 19.39 4.13 -1.17
CA ASP A 555 18.11 4.33 -0.51
C ASP A 555 17.03 3.55 -1.27
N ARG A 556 15.97 3.16 -0.59
CA ARG A 556 14.83 2.55 -1.28
C ARG A 556 14.18 3.60 -2.17
N VAL A 557 13.71 3.18 -3.34
CA VAL A 557 12.70 3.94 -4.07
C VAL A 557 11.40 3.75 -3.30
N VAL A 558 11.33 4.36 -2.13
CA VAL A 558 10.04 4.66 -1.54
C VAL A 558 9.35 5.49 -2.62
N THR A 559 8.14 5.09 -3.00
CA THR A 559 7.23 6.01 -3.67
C THR A 559 6.98 7.15 -2.68
N GLY A 560 7.93 8.07 -2.57
CA GLY A 560 7.66 9.40 -2.07
C GLY A 560 6.57 9.98 -2.96
N ALA A 561 5.75 10.84 -2.37
CA ALA A 561 4.60 11.51 -2.97
C ALA A 561 4.92 12.47 -4.14
N GLY A 562 5.95 12.17 -4.94
CA GLY A 562 6.36 12.95 -6.11
C GLY A 562 5.70 12.39 -7.37
N LEU A 563 4.76 13.15 -7.93
CA LEU A 563 4.20 12.85 -9.24
C LEU A 563 5.23 13.13 -10.33
N LEU A 564 5.36 12.24 -11.32
CA LEU A 564 6.24 12.46 -12.47
C LEU A 564 5.49 13.25 -13.56
N PRO A 565 5.97 14.45 -13.93
CA PRO A 565 5.32 15.22 -14.99
C PRO A 565 5.47 14.52 -16.35
N PRO A 566 4.40 14.50 -17.19
CA PRO A 566 4.49 14.02 -18.56
C PRO A 566 5.58 14.77 -19.35
N ALA A 567 6.55 14.04 -19.91
CA ALA A 567 7.75 14.64 -20.52
C ALA A 567 7.49 15.40 -21.83
N GLN A 568 6.30 15.26 -22.45
CA GLN A 568 6.02 15.71 -23.82
C GLN A 568 4.71 16.49 -23.97
N SER A 569 4.04 16.88 -22.89
CA SER A 569 2.78 17.62 -22.94
C SER A 569 2.64 18.54 -21.74
N PRO A 570 2.00 19.72 -21.89
CA PRO A 570 1.44 20.43 -20.76
C PRO A 570 0.61 19.51 -19.89
N TRP A 571 0.59 19.81 -18.61
CA TRP A 571 -0.13 19.03 -17.62
C TRP A 571 -0.74 19.95 -16.58
N ARG A 572 -1.79 19.45 -15.94
CA ARG A 572 -2.38 20.05 -14.74
C ARG A 572 -2.50 19.00 -13.64
N LEU A 573 -2.37 19.43 -12.40
CA LEU A 573 -2.71 18.63 -11.24
C LEU A 573 -4.23 18.45 -11.21
N ASP A 574 -4.66 17.20 -11.13
CA ASP A 574 -6.05 16.82 -10.98
C ASP A 574 -6.16 15.62 -10.03
N SER A 575 -7.36 15.14 -9.77
CA SER A 575 -7.59 13.90 -9.03
C SER A 575 -8.35 12.89 -9.89
N THR A 576 -7.85 11.65 -9.98
CA THR A 576 -8.56 10.56 -10.66
C THR A 576 -9.75 10.04 -9.84
N ALA A 577 -9.76 10.29 -8.53
CA ALA A 577 -10.83 9.92 -7.62
C ALA A 577 -10.92 10.93 -6.45
N LYS A 578 -12.05 11.63 -6.33
CA LYS A 578 -12.29 12.52 -5.19
C LYS A 578 -12.41 11.72 -3.89
N GLY A 579 -11.93 12.27 -2.78
CA GLY A 579 -11.92 11.61 -1.48
C GLY A 579 -10.58 11.01 -1.07
N ASP A 580 -9.61 11.02 -1.98
CA ASP A 580 -8.30 10.41 -1.78
C ASP A 580 -7.19 11.35 -2.29
N LEU A 581 -6.25 11.70 -1.40
CA LEU A 581 -5.09 12.53 -1.77
C LEU A 581 -4.03 11.73 -2.53
N ASP A 582 -4.00 10.40 -2.38
CA ASP A 582 -3.11 9.54 -3.15
C ASP A 582 -3.56 9.40 -4.61
N ALA A 583 -4.81 9.79 -4.92
CA ALA A 583 -5.36 9.85 -6.27
C ALA A 583 -5.00 11.14 -7.03
N LEU A 584 -4.24 12.06 -6.42
CA LEU A 584 -3.69 13.22 -7.14
C LEU A 584 -2.77 12.74 -8.27
N THR A 585 -2.95 13.31 -9.46
CA THR A 585 -2.16 12.96 -10.63
C THR A 585 -1.90 14.17 -11.52
N LEU A 586 -0.89 14.07 -12.38
CA LEU A 586 -0.62 15.06 -13.41
C LEU A 586 -1.29 14.63 -14.71
N VAL A 587 -2.43 15.23 -15.01
CA VAL A 587 -3.23 14.94 -16.20
C VAL A 587 -2.68 15.74 -17.39
N PRO A 588 -2.30 15.10 -18.51
CA PRO A 588 -1.93 15.80 -19.73
C PRO A 588 -3.08 16.68 -20.23
N CYS A 589 -2.77 17.92 -20.62
CA CYS A 589 -3.73 18.89 -21.12
C CYS A 589 -3.26 19.55 -22.44
N PRO A 590 -3.01 18.79 -23.52
CA PRO A 590 -2.49 19.34 -24.77
C PRO A 590 -3.38 20.44 -25.38
N GLU A 591 -4.68 20.44 -25.08
CA GLU A 591 -5.65 21.44 -25.52
C GLU A 591 -5.28 22.88 -25.12
N VAL A 592 -4.50 23.09 -24.06
CA VAL A 592 -4.07 24.43 -23.65
C VAL A 592 -3.09 25.07 -24.64
N LEU A 593 -2.51 24.26 -25.55
CA LEU A 593 -1.64 24.74 -26.63
C LEU A 593 -2.41 25.19 -27.88
N ASP A 594 -3.73 25.04 -27.91
CA ASP A 594 -4.57 25.60 -28.96
C ASP A 594 -4.58 27.13 -28.91
N GLY A 595 -4.64 27.78 -30.08
CA GLY A 595 -4.56 29.25 -30.17
C GLY A 595 -5.63 29.94 -29.32
N PRO A 596 -5.29 30.94 -28.48
CA PRO A 596 -6.28 31.59 -27.63
C PRO A 596 -7.40 32.25 -28.46
N GLU A 597 -8.65 32.10 -28.02
CA GLU A 597 -9.82 32.64 -28.69
C GLU A 597 -10.38 33.88 -28.00
N GLY A 598 -11.06 34.76 -28.73
CA GLY A 598 -11.67 35.97 -28.17
C GLY A 598 -10.69 36.79 -27.32
N ARG A 599 -11.07 37.05 -26.06
CA ARG A 599 -10.27 37.78 -25.06
C ARG A 599 -9.36 36.89 -24.20
N GLN A 600 -9.14 35.64 -24.62
CA GLN A 600 -8.26 34.73 -23.89
C GLN A 600 -6.79 35.12 -24.07
N VAL A 601 -6.00 34.81 -23.06
CA VAL A 601 -4.55 34.77 -23.13
C VAL A 601 -4.08 33.39 -22.69
N ARG A 602 -2.95 32.93 -23.23
CA ARG A 602 -2.25 31.77 -22.71
C ARG A 602 -1.25 32.22 -21.67
N LEU A 603 -1.34 31.66 -20.48
CA LEU A 603 -0.49 31.92 -19.34
C LEU A 603 0.43 30.71 -19.12
N GLU A 604 1.75 30.89 -19.25
CA GLU A 604 2.74 29.94 -18.72
C GLU A 604 2.85 30.18 -17.22
N VAL A 605 2.38 29.22 -16.42
CA VAL A 605 2.32 29.34 -14.96
C VAL A 605 3.72 29.21 -14.37
N ARG A 606 4.06 30.12 -13.45
CA ARG A 606 5.32 30.12 -12.69
C ARG A 606 5.13 29.66 -11.25
N ALA A 607 4.05 30.09 -10.62
CA ALA A 607 3.64 29.64 -9.29
C ALA A 607 2.12 29.73 -9.15
N ALA A 608 1.55 28.91 -8.26
CA ALA A 608 0.11 28.88 -8.00
C ALA A 608 -0.18 28.77 -6.51
N GLY A 609 -1.25 29.41 -6.07
CA GLY A 609 -1.70 29.35 -4.69
C GLY A 609 -2.55 28.11 -4.43
N LEU A 610 -2.22 27.35 -3.38
CA LEU A 610 -3.03 26.24 -2.90
C LEU A 610 -4.02 26.73 -1.85
N ASN A 611 -5.31 26.59 -2.13
CA ASN A 611 -6.37 27.13 -1.28
C ASN A 611 -7.19 26.02 -0.62
N PHE A 612 -7.91 26.35 0.46
CA PHE A 612 -8.70 25.37 1.22
C PHE A 612 -9.79 24.71 0.36
N ARG A 613 -10.33 25.44 -0.63
CA ARG A 613 -11.21 24.87 -1.67
C ARG A 613 -10.56 23.70 -2.39
N ASP A 614 -9.28 23.81 -2.77
CA ASP A 614 -8.59 22.77 -3.53
C ASP A 614 -8.41 21.51 -2.66
N VAL A 615 -8.12 21.69 -1.37
CA VAL A 615 -8.05 20.60 -0.39
C VAL A 615 -9.41 19.92 -0.23
N LEU A 616 -10.49 20.68 -0.03
CA LEU A 616 -11.83 20.12 0.07
C LEU A 616 -12.29 19.45 -1.23
N ASN A 617 -11.88 19.96 -2.38
CA ASN A 617 -12.17 19.34 -3.68
C ASN A 617 -11.48 17.99 -3.80
N ALA A 618 -10.19 17.92 -3.49
CA ALA A 618 -9.42 16.68 -3.52
C ALA A 618 -9.97 15.65 -2.51
N LEU A 619 -10.37 16.09 -1.32
CA LEU A 619 -11.01 15.24 -0.28
C LEU A 619 -12.49 14.92 -0.55
N GLY A 620 -13.09 15.38 -1.65
CA GLY A 620 -14.51 15.15 -1.94
C GLY A 620 -15.48 15.79 -0.93
N MET A 621 -15.01 16.76 -0.15
CA MET A 621 -15.77 17.44 0.91
C MET A 621 -16.30 18.81 0.49
N TYR A 622 -16.02 19.26 -0.74
CA TYR A 622 -16.50 20.55 -1.23
C TYR A 622 -18.01 20.49 -1.53
N PRO A 623 -18.82 21.42 -0.99
CA PRO A 623 -20.25 21.45 -1.30
C PRO A 623 -20.48 21.88 -2.75
N GLY A 624 -20.93 20.94 -3.59
CA GLY A 624 -21.23 21.17 -5.01
C GLY A 624 -20.05 20.96 -5.96
N GLU A 625 -20.14 21.50 -7.17
CA GLU A 625 -19.08 21.40 -8.17
C GLU A 625 -17.95 22.38 -7.87
N ALA A 626 -16.84 21.85 -7.35
CA ALA A 626 -15.66 22.65 -7.08
C ALA A 626 -14.96 23.12 -8.36
N GLY A 627 -15.02 22.39 -9.47
CA GLY A 627 -14.26 22.68 -10.70
C GLY A 627 -12.80 22.21 -10.64
N LEU A 628 -11.93 22.78 -11.48
CA LEU A 628 -10.51 22.43 -11.55
C LEU A 628 -9.75 22.83 -10.28
N LEU A 629 -8.71 22.04 -9.95
CA LEU A 629 -7.76 22.36 -8.88
C LEU A 629 -6.90 23.58 -9.25
N GLY A 630 -6.66 24.44 -8.27
CA GLY A 630 -5.95 25.71 -8.44
C GLY A 630 -6.93 26.81 -8.82
N ALA A 631 -7.03 27.82 -7.95
CA ALA A 631 -7.92 28.96 -8.13
C ALA A 631 -7.17 30.25 -8.52
N GLU A 632 -5.87 30.31 -8.25
CA GLU A 632 -5.03 31.48 -8.48
C GLU A 632 -3.65 31.07 -8.95
N ALA A 633 -3.04 31.91 -9.78
CA ALA A 633 -1.69 31.70 -10.28
C ALA A 633 -1.03 33.01 -10.68
N VAL A 634 0.30 32.96 -10.78
CA VAL A 634 1.14 33.94 -11.45
C VAL A 634 1.82 33.26 -12.64
N GLY A 635 2.00 34.00 -13.72
CA GLY A 635 2.67 33.50 -14.89
C GLY A 635 3.08 34.59 -15.87
N VAL A 636 3.55 34.15 -17.03
CA VAL A 636 3.90 35.01 -18.16
C VAL A 636 2.95 34.73 -19.31
N VAL A 637 2.40 35.79 -19.90
CA VAL A 637 1.57 35.65 -21.10
C VAL A 637 2.45 35.17 -22.26
N THR A 638 2.06 34.08 -22.92
CA THR A 638 2.81 33.51 -24.07
C THR A 638 2.10 33.70 -25.40
N ALA A 639 0.77 33.85 -25.38
CA ALA A 639 -0.05 34.13 -26.55
C ALA A 639 -1.32 34.91 -26.17
N THR A 640 -1.90 35.64 -27.12
CA THR A 640 -3.11 36.45 -26.93
C THR A 640 -4.13 36.15 -28.02
N GLY A 641 -5.40 36.14 -27.65
CA GLY A 641 -6.52 36.01 -28.58
C GLY A 641 -6.75 37.29 -29.38
N PRO A 642 -7.53 37.22 -30.46
CA PRO A 642 -7.72 38.34 -31.39
C PRO A 642 -8.44 39.55 -30.77
N GLU A 643 -9.18 39.36 -29.68
CA GLU A 643 -9.92 40.42 -28.99
C GLU A 643 -9.28 40.85 -27.66
N ALA A 644 -8.17 40.22 -27.27
CA ALA A 644 -7.42 40.56 -26.06
C ALA A 644 -6.68 41.89 -26.26
N THR A 645 -6.83 42.82 -25.31
CA THR A 645 -6.29 44.19 -25.41
C THR A 645 -5.40 44.61 -24.25
N ASP A 646 -5.45 43.88 -23.13
CA ASP A 646 -4.95 44.38 -21.85
C ASP A 646 -3.51 43.91 -21.58
N PHE A 647 -3.09 42.82 -22.23
CA PHE A 647 -1.76 42.21 -22.10
C PHE A 647 -1.16 41.79 -23.45
N ALA A 648 0.17 41.70 -23.48
CA ALA A 648 0.94 41.18 -24.62
C ALA A 648 1.83 40.00 -24.18
N PRO A 649 2.28 39.13 -25.11
CA PRO A 649 3.26 38.10 -24.79
C PRO A 649 4.52 38.67 -24.14
N GLY A 650 4.94 38.08 -23.02
CA GLY A 650 6.01 38.55 -22.15
C GLY A 650 5.53 39.31 -20.90
N ASP A 651 4.27 39.74 -20.85
CA ASP A 651 3.73 40.40 -19.65
C ASP A 651 3.61 39.41 -18.49
N ARG A 652 4.11 39.82 -17.32
CA ARG A 652 4.00 39.05 -16.07
C ARG A 652 2.72 39.44 -15.33
N VAL A 653 1.86 38.45 -15.10
CA VAL A 653 0.49 38.67 -14.62
C VAL A 653 0.13 37.69 -13.51
N MET A 654 -0.75 38.10 -12.60
CA MET A 654 -1.33 37.28 -11.54
C MET A 654 -2.85 37.44 -11.56
N GLY A 655 -3.58 36.48 -11.01
CA GLY A 655 -5.02 36.62 -10.86
C GLY A 655 -5.74 35.33 -10.50
N MET A 656 -7.05 35.34 -10.76
CA MET A 656 -7.92 34.19 -10.57
C MET A 656 -7.81 33.27 -11.78
N VAL A 657 -7.13 32.14 -11.62
CA VAL A 657 -6.77 31.22 -12.70
C VAL A 657 -7.25 29.81 -12.34
N PRO A 658 -8.50 29.45 -12.68
CA PRO A 658 -9.01 28.09 -12.53
C PRO A 658 -8.14 27.10 -13.33
N GLY A 659 -7.64 26.04 -12.67
CA GLY A 659 -6.67 25.13 -13.29
C GLY A 659 -5.22 25.62 -13.18
N GLY A 660 -4.96 26.66 -12.39
CA GLY A 660 -3.64 27.26 -12.21
C GLY A 660 -2.59 26.32 -11.61
N LEU A 661 -2.97 25.17 -11.05
CA LEU A 661 -2.03 24.11 -10.68
C LEU A 661 -1.64 23.29 -11.92
N GLY A 662 -1.03 23.93 -12.92
CA GLY A 662 -0.58 23.29 -14.17
C GLY A 662 0.54 24.08 -14.83
N THR A 663 1.01 23.64 -16.00
CA THR A 663 2.09 24.33 -16.73
C THR A 663 1.59 25.53 -17.51
N ASP A 664 0.40 25.40 -18.12
CA ASP A 664 -0.18 26.39 -19.02
C ASP A 664 -1.69 26.46 -18.83
N VAL A 665 -2.25 27.65 -18.92
CA VAL A 665 -3.71 27.87 -18.82
C VAL A 665 -4.17 28.86 -19.89
N LEU A 666 -5.28 28.56 -20.56
CA LEU A 666 -6.04 29.53 -21.35
C LEU A 666 -7.06 30.22 -20.44
N ILE A 667 -6.94 31.52 -20.27
CA ILE A 667 -7.79 32.30 -19.34
C ILE A 667 -8.20 33.63 -19.98
N ASP A 668 -9.39 34.10 -19.64
CA ASP A 668 -9.87 35.41 -20.07
C ASP A 668 -9.07 36.53 -19.37
N GLU A 669 -8.55 37.48 -20.14
CA GLU A 669 -7.64 38.52 -19.61
C GLU A 669 -8.24 39.34 -18.46
N ARG A 670 -9.57 39.43 -18.36
CA ARG A 670 -10.25 40.20 -17.31
C ARG A 670 -10.09 39.61 -15.92
N PHE A 671 -9.60 38.37 -15.80
CA PHE A 671 -9.30 37.73 -14.52
C PHE A 671 -7.88 38.02 -14.03
N LEU A 672 -7.08 38.75 -14.81
CA LEU A 672 -5.66 38.97 -14.58
C LEU A 672 -5.34 40.44 -14.31
N VAL A 673 -4.27 40.66 -13.56
CA VAL A 673 -3.65 41.96 -13.33
C VAL A 673 -2.13 41.85 -13.46
N ARG A 674 -1.44 42.95 -13.76
CA ARG A 674 0.03 42.96 -13.80
C ARG A 674 0.60 42.72 -12.40
N VAL A 675 1.65 41.89 -12.32
CA VAL A 675 2.40 41.71 -11.07
C VAL A 675 3.16 43.00 -10.77
N PRO A 676 3.06 43.57 -9.55
CA PRO A 676 3.85 44.73 -9.15
C PRO A 676 5.36 44.49 -9.25
N ASP A 677 6.10 45.56 -9.57
CA ASP A 677 7.56 45.50 -9.62
C ASP A 677 8.15 45.08 -8.27
N GLY A 678 9.10 44.15 -8.31
CA GLY A 678 9.82 43.66 -7.13
C GLY A 678 9.16 42.51 -6.38
N TRP A 679 7.97 42.05 -6.80
CA TRP A 679 7.36 40.85 -6.22
C TRP A 679 7.93 39.58 -6.83
N THR A 680 8.23 38.60 -5.97
CA THR A 680 8.55 37.21 -6.37
C THR A 680 7.31 36.49 -6.91
N ASP A 681 7.49 35.37 -7.60
CA ASP A 681 6.36 34.59 -8.12
C ASP A 681 5.52 34.04 -6.96
N GLU A 682 6.16 33.59 -5.88
CA GLU A 682 5.49 33.06 -4.69
C GLU A 682 4.65 34.14 -3.98
N GLN A 683 5.18 35.35 -3.84
CA GLN A 683 4.42 36.48 -3.29
C GLN A 683 3.22 36.84 -4.17
N ALA A 684 3.40 36.88 -5.49
CA ALA A 684 2.30 37.21 -6.40
C ALA A 684 1.22 36.12 -6.42
N ALA A 685 1.60 34.85 -6.35
CA ALA A 685 0.68 33.72 -6.34
C ALA A 685 -0.16 33.62 -5.05
N SER A 686 0.30 34.20 -3.93
CA SER A 686 -0.40 34.11 -2.64
C SER A 686 -1.42 35.22 -2.38
N MET A 687 -1.67 36.10 -3.35
CA MET A 687 -2.41 37.35 -3.15
C MET A 687 -3.86 37.35 -3.68
N PRO A 688 -4.14 36.89 -4.92
CA PRO A 688 -5.44 37.10 -5.56
C PRO A 688 -6.65 36.63 -4.74
N LEU A 689 -6.75 35.33 -4.42
CA LEU A 689 -7.95 34.75 -3.81
C LEU A 689 -8.14 35.28 -2.39
N VAL A 690 -7.07 35.30 -1.58
CA VAL A 690 -7.18 35.65 -0.16
C VAL A 690 -7.55 37.11 0.06
N PHE A 691 -6.97 38.04 -0.72
CA PHE A 691 -7.30 39.46 -0.62
C PHE A 691 -8.63 39.79 -1.29
N LEU A 692 -8.98 39.16 -2.42
CA LEU A 692 -10.31 39.36 -3.02
C LEU A 692 -11.42 38.85 -2.08
N THR A 693 -11.21 37.70 -1.43
CA THR A 693 -12.18 37.15 -0.45
C THR A 693 -12.35 38.10 0.74
N ALA A 694 -11.25 38.56 1.33
CA ALA A 694 -11.28 39.47 2.47
C ALA A 694 -11.87 40.84 2.11
N TYR A 695 -11.49 41.40 0.95
CA TYR A 695 -12.03 42.67 0.44
C TYR A 695 -13.53 42.56 0.18
N TYR A 696 -13.97 41.52 -0.51
CA TYR A 696 -15.39 41.31 -0.81
C TYR A 696 -16.22 41.13 0.47
N GLY A 697 -15.73 40.31 1.42
CA GLY A 697 -16.42 40.09 2.69
C GLY A 697 -16.51 41.35 3.56
N LEU A 698 -15.39 42.01 3.80
CA LEU A 698 -15.33 43.14 4.74
C LEU A 698 -15.84 44.45 4.13
N ILE A 699 -15.53 44.73 2.87
CA ILE A 699 -15.79 46.05 2.27
C ILE A 699 -17.08 46.03 1.45
N GLU A 700 -17.27 45.06 0.55
CA GLU A 700 -18.44 45.04 -0.34
C GLU A 700 -19.70 44.51 0.37
N LEU A 701 -19.59 43.43 1.15
CA LEU A 701 -20.73 42.82 1.84
C LEU A 701 -21.01 43.47 3.19
N ALA A 702 -20.02 43.52 4.08
CA ALA A 702 -20.20 44.06 5.43
C ALA A 702 -20.18 45.59 5.49
N GLY A 703 -19.52 46.25 4.54
CA GLY A 703 -19.42 47.71 4.52
C GLY A 703 -18.61 48.29 5.67
N LEU A 704 -17.61 47.54 6.17
CA LEU A 704 -16.79 47.88 7.33
C LEU A 704 -16.14 49.26 7.21
N ARG A 705 -16.22 50.07 8.28
CA ARG A 705 -15.72 51.44 8.35
C ARG A 705 -14.67 51.61 9.44
N ALA A 706 -13.92 52.71 9.33
CA ALA A 706 -12.98 53.13 10.37
C ALA A 706 -13.70 53.30 11.73
N GLY A 707 -13.12 52.73 12.78
CA GLY A 707 -13.65 52.79 14.14
C GLY A 707 -14.68 51.70 14.49
N GLU A 708 -15.13 50.90 13.52
CA GLU A 708 -15.91 49.69 13.78
C GLU A 708 -14.99 48.54 14.21
N SER A 709 -15.57 47.50 14.80
CA SER A 709 -14.89 46.33 15.33
C SER A 709 -15.20 45.07 14.53
N VAL A 710 -14.18 44.26 14.26
CA VAL A 710 -14.32 43.02 13.48
C VAL A 710 -13.64 41.84 14.19
N LEU A 711 -14.32 40.70 14.21
CA LEU A 711 -13.77 39.42 14.67
C LEU A 711 -13.37 38.55 13.47
N VAL A 712 -12.08 38.32 13.27
CA VAL A 712 -11.57 37.45 12.21
C VAL A 712 -11.28 36.05 12.77
N HIS A 713 -12.10 35.07 12.39
CA HIS A 713 -11.81 33.68 12.73
C HIS A 713 -10.64 33.12 11.92
N ALA A 714 -9.83 32.25 12.56
CA ALA A 714 -8.62 31.68 11.98
C ALA A 714 -7.68 32.76 11.38
N GLY A 715 -7.46 33.85 12.12
CA GLY A 715 -6.73 35.04 11.67
C GLY A 715 -5.28 34.80 11.24
N ALA A 716 -4.69 33.66 11.63
CA ALA A 716 -3.36 33.23 11.20
C ALA A 716 -3.36 32.35 9.92
N GLY A 717 -4.51 32.14 9.28
CA GLY A 717 -4.63 31.51 7.96
C GLY A 717 -4.55 32.54 6.82
N GLY A 718 -4.47 32.11 5.55
CA GLY A 718 -4.30 33.01 4.40
C GLY A 718 -5.33 34.14 4.32
N VAL A 719 -6.62 33.80 4.23
CA VAL A 719 -7.72 34.78 4.23
C VAL A 719 -7.75 35.59 5.54
N GLY A 720 -7.48 34.94 6.68
CA GLY A 720 -7.45 35.59 7.99
C GLY A 720 -6.39 36.71 8.06
N MET A 721 -5.18 36.46 7.58
CA MET A 721 -4.10 37.44 7.56
C MET A 721 -4.43 38.60 6.62
N ALA A 722 -5.06 38.33 5.46
CA ALA A 722 -5.51 39.37 4.53
C ALA A 722 -6.63 40.23 5.16
N ALA A 723 -7.60 39.61 5.83
CA ALA A 723 -8.68 40.28 6.54
C ALA A 723 -8.17 41.18 7.68
N VAL A 724 -7.24 40.68 8.52
CA VAL A 724 -6.60 41.47 9.58
C VAL A 724 -5.88 42.69 9.00
N GLN A 725 -5.09 42.51 7.94
CA GLN A 725 -4.38 43.60 7.29
C GLN A 725 -5.32 44.65 6.68
N LEU A 726 -6.37 44.23 5.97
CA LEU A 726 -7.36 45.13 5.37
C LEU A 726 -8.16 45.88 6.44
N ALA A 727 -8.66 45.19 7.46
CA ALA A 727 -9.41 45.81 8.54
C ALA A 727 -8.57 46.87 9.28
N ARG A 728 -7.30 46.57 9.57
CA ARG A 728 -6.38 47.54 10.17
C ARG A 728 -6.10 48.71 9.24
N HIS A 729 -5.92 48.45 7.94
CA HIS A 729 -5.74 49.50 6.94
C HIS A 729 -6.94 50.46 6.88
N LEU A 730 -8.15 49.94 7.04
CA LEU A 730 -9.39 50.73 7.13
C LEU A 730 -9.55 51.45 8.48
N GLY A 731 -8.73 51.14 9.48
CA GLY A 731 -8.81 51.71 10.82
C GLY A 731 -9.88 51.07 11.70
N ALA A 732 -10.24 49.81 11.45
CA ALA A 732 -11.12 49.02 12.32
C ALA A 732 -10.34 48.43 13.52
N GLU A 733 -11.04 48.20 14.62
CA GLU A 733 -10.55 47.43 15.77
C GLU A 733 -10.69 45.93 15.45
N VAL A 734 -9.59 45.18 15.54
CA VAL A 734 -9.56 43.79 15.08
C VAL A 734 -9.37 42.83 16.25
N PHE A 735 -10.29 41.89 16.37
CA PHE A 735 -10.20 40.70 17.21
C PHE A 735 -9.92 39.51 16.31
N ALA A 736 -9.10 38.55 16.75
CA ALA A 736 -8.81 37.37 15.95
C ALA A 736 -8.69 36.10 16.78
N THR A 737 -9.13 34.98 16.21
CA THR A 737 -8.91 33.66 16.81
C THR A 737 -7.87 32.87 16.02
N ALA A 738 -7.03 32.12 16.73
CA ALA A 738 -6.12 31.13 16.16
C ALA A 738 -5.75 30.06 17.19
N SER A 739 -5.21 28.93 16.76
CA SER A 739 -4.55 27.99 17.68
C SER A 739 -3.38 28.67 18.40
N GLU A 740 -3.16 28.35 19.67
CA GLU A 740 -2.16 29.01 20.53
C GLU A 740 -0.76 29.08 19.92
N GLY A 741 -0.29 28.00 19.29
CA GLY A 741 1.02 27.97 18.61
C GLY A 741 1.16 28.94 17.42
N LYS A 742 0.08 29.62 17.00
CA LYS A 742 0.07 30.62 15.92
C LYS A 742 -0.17 32.05 16.42
N TRP A 743 -0.25 32.27 17.73
CA TRP A 743 -0.53 33.60 18.27
C TRP A 743 0.57 34.62 17.95
N ASP A 744 1.83 34.18 17.86
CA ASP A 744 2.93 35.07 17.46
C ASP A 744 2.76 35.64 16.04
N THR A 745 2.11 34.91 15.14
CA THR A 745 1.74 35.44 13.82
C THR A 745 0.76 36.61 13.94
N LEU A 746 -0.26 36.50 14.79
CA LEU A 746 -1.23 37.56 15.04
C LEU A 746 -0.60 38.77 15.72
N ARG A 747 0.32 38.54 16.67
CA ARG A 747 1.12 39.61 17.28
C ARG A 747 1.99 40.32 16.26
N GLY A 748 2.60 39.58 15.34
CA GLY A 748 3.36 40.12 14.21
C GLY A 748 2.51 41.01 13.28
N LEU A 749 1.20 40.75 13.19
CA LEU A 749 0.23 41.58 12.47
C LEU A 749 -0.28 42.78 13.30
N GLY A 750 0.22 42.95 14.52
CA GLY A 750 -0.02 44.10 15.39
C GLY A 750 -1.20 43.96 16.34
N LEU A 751 -1.69 42.75 16.60
CA LEU A 751 -2.71 42.47 17.63
C LEU A 751 -2.04 42.24 18.99
N ASP A 752 -2.63 42.79 20.05
CA ASP A 752 -2.20 42.51 21.43
C ASP A 752 -2.92 41.27 21.99
N ASP A 753 -2.52 40.84 23.19
CA ASP A 753 -3.04 39.63 23.82
C ASP A 753 -4.53 39.75 24.19
N ASP A 754 -5.09 40.95 24.35
CA ASP A 754 -6.51 41.13 24.64
C ASP A 754 -7.38 40.84 23.40
N HIS A 755 -6.81 41.07 22.21
CA HIS A 755 -7.47 40.89 20.91
C HIS A 755 -7.22 39.52 20.26
N ILE A 756 -6.52 38.61 20.95
CA ILE A 756 -6.22 37.25 20.48
C ILE A 756 -6.92 36.21 21.36
N ALA A 757 -7.56 35.21 20.77
CA ALA A 757 -8.11 34.09 21.51
C ALA A 757 -7.94 32.74 20.78
N SER A 758 -8.17 31.65 21.51
CA SER A 758 -8.13 30.30 20.96
C SER A 758 -9.23 30.09 19.93
N SER A 759 -8.90 29.44 18.81
CA SER A 759 -9.89 28.95 17.83
C SER A 759 -10.29 27.49 18.06
N ARG A 760 -9.86 26.89 19.18
CA ARG A 760 -10.10 25.47 19.52
C ARG A 760 -11.18 25.28 20.58
N ASP A 761 -11.69 26.37 21.13
CA ASP A 761 -12.73 26.40 22.16
C ASP A 761 -13.62 27.64 21.99
N LEU A 762 -14.65 27.75 22.83
CA LEU A 762 -15.62 28.84 22.81
C LEU A 762 -15.24 30.01 23.74
N GLY A 763 -14.07 29.95 24.40
CA GLY A 763 -13.64 30.95 25.38
C GLY A 763 -13.36 32.34 24.79
N PHE A 764 -13.20 32.43 23.46
CA PHE A 764 -13.05 33.72 22.77
C PHE A 764 -14.25 34.65 22.98
N GLU A 765 -15.46 34.09 23.10
CA GLU A 765 -16.68 34.90 23.26
C GLU A 765 -16.64 35.69 24.57
N GLU A 766 -16.40 35.01 25.69
CA GLU A 766 -16.35 35.66 27.00
C GLU A 766 -15.19 36.66 27.09
N LYS A 767 -14.02 36.28 26.55
CA LYS A 767 -12.84 37.14 26.54
C LYS A 767 -13.09 38.43 25.75
N PHE A 768 -13.53 38.33 24.50
CA PHE A 768 -13.75 39.51 23.67
C PHE A 768 -14.94 40.34 24.18
N ARG A 769 -15.95 39.71 24.78
CA ARG A 769 -17.02 40.43 25.46
C ARG A 769 -16.51 41.23 26.66
N ALA A 770 -15.55 40.71 27.42
CA ALA A 770 -14.93 41.45 28.52
C ALA A 770 -14.12 42.65 28.02
N VAL A 771 -13.27 42.46 27.01
CA VAL A 771 -12.44 43.53 26.40
C VAL A 771 -13.30 44.65 25.82
N THR A 772 -14.40 44.27 25.17
CA THR A 772 -15.31 45.23 24.53
C THR A 772 -16.31 45.88 25.50
N GLY A 773 -16.24 45.58 26.80
CA GLY A 773 -17.16 46.10 27.81
C GLY A 773 -18.61 45.62 27.64
N GLY A 774 -18.80 44.44 27.05
CA GLY A 774 -20.10 43.82 26.81
C GLY A 774 -20.74 44.15 25.46
N ARG A 775 -20.14 45.03 24.66
CA ARG A 775 -20.70 45.50 23.38
C ARG A 775 -20.71 44.42 22.28
N GLY A 776 -19.72 43.52 22.29
CA GLY A 776 -19.47 42.58 21.18
C GLY A 776 -18.69 43.24 20.04
N VAL A 777 -18.79 42.66 18.84
CA VAL A 777 -18.14 43.17 17.61
C VAL A 777 -19.20 43.52 16.56
N ASP A 778 -18.87 44.42 15.62
CA ASP A 778 -19.79 44.87 14.57
C ASP A 778 -19.84 43.90 13.38
N VAL A 779 -18.69 43.29 13.03
CA VAL A 779 -18.55 42.33 11.94
C VAL A 779 -17.86 41.06 12.45
N VAL A 780 -18.28 39.89 11.96
CA VAL A 780 -17.65 38.58 12.20
C VAL A 780 -17.32 37.94 10.87
#